data_AF-W9S452-F1
#
_entry.id   AF-W9S452-F1
#
_cell.length_a   1.000
_cell.length_b   1.000
_cell.length_c   1.000
_cell.angle_alpha   90.00
_cell.angle_beta   90.00
_cell.angle_gamma   90.00
#
_symmetry.space_group_name_H-M   'P 1'
#
loop_
_entity.id
_entity.type
_entity.pdbx_description
1 polymer ?
#
loop_
_entity_poly.entity_id
_entity_poly.type
_entity_poly.pdbx_seq_one_letter_code
_entity_poly.pdbx_strand_id
1 'polypeptide(L)'
;MANKENLFLAIFVTLVIVLVFSTKASPTSSREVEALLKWKASLPKQSVLESWALPVANTSSALPSPCKWYGITCNKAGTVTEINLAYAGLRGTLENLDFSSFPSLVILDLNENQLTGTIPISIGMLSNLEYLDLSTNSLNSSLPLSLANLTRVYELDISRNQITGVLDRRLFPDGTSSSKTGLKSLKHLLFQDTLLGGKIPEEIGNLKFLSLLALDDNFFHGPIPLSFGNLSDLSILRLSNNQLSGPIPEKLATLSKLSDLRVFTNRFSGFVPVGLGNYSSLTVLHLAENNFTGHLPPQVCRGGNLVNFTADSNNFTGPIPISLKNCPSLYRLRLEYNQLTGHLDQDFGVYPNLTFINLSFNRLMGQVSPNWGKCRNLTFLKITGNMVSGKIPDEIVGLNQLVGLDLSSNQLSGEIPENIGNLSKLSVLNVKDNKLSGGVPARIGQLSDLEFLDLSMNMLSGPITERIGDCTKLQDLHLSRNHLNGTIPYQMCNLGLVPDINIFRSSKPEALSNNKHLCGAIKGLPPCNVTRTENVGKSKKGKLEIILLALLASGLFLLLTFVWILVCCWKKRSKKAMNSERAQKEENPFSVCYFEGKILYKDILETTNNFDDKYCIGVGGFGKVYKAKMPDSNQVFAVKKLNFQATDDSQIESIKNFGNEVAALTEIRHRNIVKLFGFCSQGMHTFLVYEFVERGSLADILRSDEEAEKLDWGKRIRVAKGVAHALSYMHHDCVPPIIHRDISSKNVLLDSEHEAHVSDFGTAKFLNPESSNWTAVAGTIGYLAPELAYNMAVTEKCDVYSFGVLALEILMGKHPGELISSLNSGSAESIHYKDVLDPRLTTPTSQEIADKLALVVNLAISCLASNPESRPAMRSVAKLLEMQAHADDLKT
;
A
#
# COMPACT_ATOMS: atom_id res chain seq x y z
N MET A 1 17.31 -87.84 -14.47
CA MET A 1 16.23 -86.86 -14.18
C MET A 1 16.71 -85.42 -14.01
N ALA A 2 18.02 -85.11 -14.00
CA ALA A 2 18.55 -83.76 -13.77
C ALA A 2 18.58 -82.80 -15.00
N ASN A 3 18.19 -83.25 -16.20
CA ASN A 3 18.31 -82.43 -17.43
C ASN A 3 17.01 -81.78 -17.90
N LYS A 4 15.86 -82.07 -17.27
CA LYS A 4 14.57 -81.42 -17.60
C LYS A 4 14.28 -80.21 -16.71
N GLU A 5 14.78 -80.19 -15.48
CA GLU A 5 14.60 -79.07 -14.55
C GLU A 5 15.46 -77.85 -14.93
N ASN A 6 16.69 -78.08 -15.42
CA ASN A 6 17.56 -76.99 -15.89
C ASN A 6 17.05 -76.32 -17.19
N LEU A 7 16.35 -77.05 -18.05
CA LEU A 7 15.74 -76.48 -19.25
C LEU A 7 14.51 -75.63 -18.90
N PHE A 8 13.70 -76.09 -17.95
CA PHE A 8 12.56 -75.31 -17.45
C PHE A 8 13.00 -74.04 -16.70
N LEU A 9 14.05 -74.13 -15.88
CA LEU A 9 14.60 -72.98 -15.17
C LEU A 9 15.26 -71.98 -16.14
N ALA A 10 15.99 -72.47 -17.15
CA ALA A 10 16.57 -71.62 -18.18
C ALA A 10 15.51 -70.91 -19.03
N ILE A 11 14.43 -71.61 -19.42
CA ILE A 11 13.29 -71.03 -20.15
C ILE A 11 12.51 -70.05 -19.27
N PHE A 12 12.33 -70.32 -17.98
CA PHE A 12 11.65 -69.43 -17.05
C PHE A 12 12.49 -68.16 -16.77
N VAL A 13 13.80 -68.29 -16.60
CA VAL A 13 14.72 -67.14 -16.44
C VAL A 13 14.82 -66.33 -17.73
N THR A 14 14.85 -66.96 -18.91
CA THR A 14 14.79 -66.22 -20.18
C THR A 14 13.42 -65.59 -20.42
N LEU A 15 12.31 -66.20 -20.04
CA LEU A 15 10.98 -65.56 -20.11
C LEU A 15 10.87 -64.38 -19.15
N VAL A 16 11.40 -64.48 -17.93
CA VAL A 16 11.41 -63.37 -16.97
C VAL A 16 12.35 -62.25 -17.42
N ILE A 17 13.52 -62.56 -17.98
CA ILE A 17 14.42 -61.55 -18.59
C ILE A 17 13.76 -60.92 -19.82
N VAL A 18 13.11 -61.70 -20.69
CA VAL A 18 12.36 -61.15 -21.84
C VAL A 18 11.13 -60.35 -21.39
N LEU A 19 10.48 -60.68 -20.27
CA LEU A 19 9.37 -59.91 -19.70
C LEU A 19 9.84 -58.63 -18.97
N VAL A 20 11.02 -58.65 -18.35
CA VAL A 20 11.66 -57.47 -17.72
C VAL A 20 12.26 -56.53 -18.78
N PHE A 21 12.71 -57.05 -19.92
CA PHE A 21 13.20 -56.27 -21.08
C PHE A 21 12.15 -56.05 -22.20
N SER A 22 10.90 -56.55 -22.06
CA SER A 22 9.79 -56.28 -23.00
C SER A 22 8.87 -55.14 -22.57
N THR A 23 9.27 -54.32 -21.59
CA THR A 23 8.68 -52.98 -21.52
C THR A 23 9.22 -52.20 -22.70
N LYS A 24 8.44 -52.10 -23.78
CA LYS A 24 8.68 -51.11 -24.82
C LYS A 24 8.82 -49.77 -24.10
N ALA A 25 10.03 -49.21 -24.08
CA ALA A 25 10.26 -47.87 -23.57
C ALA A 25 9.34 -46.95 -24.37
N SER A 26 8.29 -46.45 -23.70
CA SER A 26 7.43 -45.43 -24.27
C SER A 26 8.34 -44.25 -24.66
N PRO A 27 8.28 -43.74 -25.90
CA PRO A 27 9.11 -42.62 -26.32
C PRO A 27 8.92 -41.46 -25.34
N THR A 28 9.98 -40.73 -25.01
CA THR A 28 10.02 -39.70 -23.95
C THR A 28 8.84 -38.72 -24.03
N SER A 29 8.47 -38.32 -25.24
CA SER A 29 7.28 -37.48 -25.53
C SER A 29 5.96 -38.06 -25.00
N SER A 30 5.80 -39.38 -24.95
CA SER A 30 4.59 -40.05 -24.46
C SER A 30 4.48 -40.01 -22.93
N ARG A 31 5.61 -40.05 -22.21
CA ARG A 31 5.65 -39.91 -20.74
C ARG A 31 5.36 -38.47 -20.29
N GLU A 32 5.93 -37.48 -20.99
CA GLU A 32 5.67 -36.06 -20.73
C GLU A 32 4.16 -35.75 -20.91
N VAL A 33 3.55 -36.25 -21.99
CA VAL A 33 2.11 -36.13 -22.25
C VAL A 33 1.29 -36.77 -21.13
N GLU A 34 1.62 -38.00 -20.71
CA GLU A 34 0.92 -38.70 -19.63
C GLU A 34 1.02 -37.94 -18.30
N ALA A 35 2.21 -37.44 -17.95
CA ALA A 35 2.44 -36.69 -16.72
C ALA A 35 1.63 -35.38 -16.68
N LEU A 36 1.64 -34.61 -17.78
CA LEU A 36 0.87 -33.37 -17.90
C LEU A 36 -0.65 -33.62 -17.87
N LEU A 37 -1.15 -34.66 -18.56
CA LEU A 37 -2.57 -35.00 -18.53
C LEU A 37 -3.02 -35.53 -17.17
N LYS A 38 -2.17 -36.31 -16.49
CA LYS A 38 -2.42 -36.79 -15.13
C LYS A 38 -2.48 -35.62 -14.15
N TRP A 39 -1.57 -34.65 -14.28
CA TRP A 39 -1.62 -33.44 -13.48
C TRP A 39 -2.91 -32.65 -13.76
N LYS A 40 -3.23 -32.36 -15.04
CA LYS A 40 -4.49 -31.73 -15.43
C LYS A 40 -5.71 -32.42 -14.83
N ALA A 41 -5.77 -33.75 -14.89
CA ALA A 41 -6.89 -34.54 -14.34
C ALA A 41 -7.02 -34.44 -12.81
N SER A 42 -5.94 -34.10 -12.11
CA SER A 42 -5.95 -33.88 -10.65
C SER A 42 -6.40 -32.47 -10.23
N LEU A 43 -6.41 -31.52 -11.16
CA LEU A 43 -6.78 -30.13 -10.90
C LEU A 43 -8.30 -29.94 -11.08
N PRO A 44 -8.90 -28.91 -10.45
CA PRO A 44 -10.25 -28.48 -10.79
C PRO A 44 -10.36 -28.21 -12.30
N LYS A 45 -11.53 -28.51 -12.89
CA LYS A 45 -11.80 -28.14 -14.29
C LYS A 45 -11.63 -26.64 -14.46
N GLN A 46 -10.82 -26.25 -15.42
CA GLN A 46 -10.46 -24.87 -15.70
C GLN A 46 -10.07 -24.74 -17.18
N SER A 47 -10.59 -23.70 -17.83
CA SER A 47 -10.45 -23.48 -19.27
C SER A 47 -9.01 -23.29 -19.73
N VAL A 48 -8.13 -22.78 -18.84
CA VAL A 48 -6.72 -22.50 -19.16
C VAL A 48 -5.93 -23.74 -19.60
N LEU A 49 -6.35 -24.94 -19.19
CA LEU A 49 -5.73 -26.20 -19.61
C LEU A 49 -6.49 -26.91 -20.73
N GLU A 50 -7.51 -26.31 -21.36
CA GLU A 50 -8.34 -26.97 -22.39
C GLU A 50 -7.51 -27.53 -23.54
N SER A 51 -6.50 -26.78 -23.99
CA SER A 51 -5.63 -27.20 -25.10
C SER A 51 -4.85 -28.49 -24.80
N TRP A 52 -4.71 -28.87 -23.53
CA TRP A 52 -4.02 -30.09 -23.10
C TRP A 52 -4.92 -31.31 -23.34
N ALA A 53 -5.05 -31.71 -24.59
CA ALA A 53 -5.90 -32.82 -25.01
C ALA A 53 -5.18 -33.68 -26.06
N LEU A 54 -5.53 -34.96 -26.10
CA LEU A 54 -5.12 -35.85 -27.18
C LEU A 54 -5.96 -35.52 -28.44
N PRO A 55 -5.34 -35.48 -29.64
CA PRO A 55 -6.08 -35.27 -30.88
C PRO A 55 -7.09 -36.40 -31.12
N VAL A 56 -8.26 -36.04 -31.67
CA VAL A 56 -9.35 -36.99 -31.99
C VAL A 56 -8.87 -37.96 -33.07
N ALA A 57 -9.13 -39.26 -32.87
CA ALA A 57 -8.51 -40.41 -33.53
C ALA A 57 -8.67 -40.57 -35.07
N ASN A 58 -9.08 -39.53 -35.81
CA ASN A 58 -9.43 -39.65 -37.24
C ASN A 58 -8.45 -39.05 -38.24
N THR A 59 -7.33 -38.43 -37.84
CA THR A 59 -6.30 -38.01 -38.80
C THR A 59 -4.91 -37.98 -38.16
N SER A 60 -3.96 -38.71 -38.77
CA SER A 60 -2.50 -38.76 -38.54
C SER A 60 -1.96 -39.88 -37.65
N SER A 61 -0.97 -40.61 -38.18
CA SER A 61 -0.10 -41.59 -37.51
C SER A 61 1.00 -40.92 -36.67
N ALA A 62 0.79 -39.67 -36.24
CA ALA A 62 1.78 -38.90 -35.48
C ALA A 62 1.61 -39.17 -33.98
N LEU A 63 2.72 -39.35 -33.27
CA LEU A 63 2.67 -39.50 -31.81
C LEU A 63 2.06 -38.25 -31.15
N PRO A 64 1.30 -38.40 -30.05
CA PRO A 64 0.81 -37.26 -29.28
C PRO A 64 1.99 -36.42 -28.78
N SER A 65 1.92 -35.10 -28.99
CA SER A 65 2.97 -34.16 -28.59
C SER A 65 2.36 -33.01 -27.78
N PRO A 66 2.97 -32.62 -26.64
CA PRO A 66 2.47 -31.54 -25.80
C PRO A 66 2.96 -30.17 -26.29
N CYS A 67 3.81 -30.10 -27.31
CA CYS A 67 4.52 -28.88 -27.73
C CYS A 67 3.65 -27.80 -28.38
N LYS A 68 2.35 -28.05 -28.52
CA LYS A 68 1.35 -27.06 -28.98
C LYS A 68 0.36 -26.69 -27.87
N TRP A 69 0.54 -27.23 -26.68
CA TRP A 69 -0.31 -26.93 -25.54
C TRP A 69 0.06 -25.58 -24.95
N TYR A 70 -0.95 -24.87 -24.45
CA TYR A 70 -0.77 -23.61 -23.76
C TYR A 70 0.26 -23.75 -22.63
N GLY A 71 1.23 -22.85 -22.62
CA GLY A 71 2.31 -22.82 -21.64
C GLY A 71 3.40 -23.88 -21.80
N ILE A 72 3.43 -24.66 -22.89
CA ILE A 72 4.44 -25.71 -23.10
C ILE A 72 5.35 -25.36 -24.29
N THR A 73 6.65 -25.25 -24.04
CA THR A 73 7.68 -25.13 -25.08
C THR A 73 8.54 -26.38 -25.12
N CYS A 74 8.87 -26.84 -26.32
CA CYS A 74 9.76 -27.98 -26.55
C CYS A 74 11.01 -27.60 -27.34
N ASN A 75 12.05 -28.40 -27.20
CA ASN A 75 13.23 -28.31 -28.07
C ASN A 75 12.98 -28.93 -29.46
N LYS A 76 14.01 -28.89 -30.33
CA LYS A 76 13.99 -29.48 -31.67
C LYS A 76 13.73 -31.00 -31.70
N ALA A 77 13.97 -31.70 -30.59
CA ALA A 77 13.70 -33.14 -30.45
C ALA A 77 12.26 -33.42 -29.97
N GLY A 78 11.47 -32.39 -29.70
CA GLY A 78 10.08 -32.50 -29.25
C GLY A 78 9.91 -32.84 -27.77
N THR A 79 10.95 -32.69 -26.94
CA THR A 79 10.86 -32.86 -25.48
C THR A 79 10.59 -31.52 -24.81
N VAL A 80 9.78 -31.52 -23.75
CA VAL A 80 9.42 -30.31 -23.00
C VAL A 80 10.66 -29.68 -22.35
N THR A 81 10.88 -28.40 -22.60
CA THR A 81 11.98 -27.61 -22.02
C THR A 81 11.50 -26.44 -21.17
N GLU A 82 10.26 -26.00 -21.35
CA GLU A 82 9.67 -24.95 -20.52
C GLU A 82 8.19 -25.26 -20.28
N ILE A 83 7.79 -25.06 -19.03
CA ILE A 83 6.40 -25.00 -18.58
C ILE A 83 6.23 -23.61 -18.00
N ASN A 84 5.51 -22.75 -18.74
CA ASN A 84 5.21 -21.38 -18.34
C ASN A 84 3.69 -21.20 -18.28
N LEU A 85 3.17 -21.16 -17.08
CA LEU A 85 1.75 -20.91 -16.78
C LEU A 85 1.62 -19.68 -15.87
N ALA A 86 2.53 -18.72 -16.02
CA ALA A 86 2.48 -17.43 -15.32
C ALA A 86 1.12 -16.73 -15.55
N TYR A 87 0.55 -16.13 -14.51
CA TYR A 87 -0.73 -15.39 -14.59
C TYR A 87 -1.93 -16.18 -15.13
N ALA A 88 -1.85 -17.51 -15.15
CA ALA A 88 -2.86 -18.39 -15.75
C ALA A 88 -4.16 -18.49 -14.94
N GLY A 89 -4.16 -18.02 -13.68
CA GLY A 89 -5.27 -18.24 -12.73
C GLY A 89 -5.41 -19.71 -12.30
N LEU A 90 -4.34 -20.50 -12.47
CA LEU A 90 -4.29 -21.93 -12.24
C LEU A 90 -4.60 -22.27 -10.78
N ARG A 91 -5.60 -23.14 -10.57
CA ARG A 91 -5.96 -23.68 -9.26
C ARG A 91 -5.56 -25.13 -9.11
N GLY A 92 -5.28 -25.53 -7.87
CA GLY A 92 -5.05 -26.92 -7.46
C GLY A 92 -3.70 -27.07 -6.76
N THR A 93 -3.06 -28.23 -6.89
CA THR A 93 -1.79 -28.54 -6.21
C THR A 93 -0.76 -29.08 -7.19
N LEU A 94 0.51 -29.08 -6.79
CA LEU A 94 1.63 -29.66 -7.56
C LEU A 94 1.83 -31.16 -7.29
N GLU A 95 1.14 -31.74 -6.30
CA GLU A 95 1.42 -33.08 -5.77
C GLU A 95 1.38 -34.20 -6.82
N ASN A 96 0.50 -34.07 -7.83
CA ASN A 96 0.32 -35.07 -8.89
C ASN A 96 1.10 -34.78 -10.18
N LEU A 97 1.94 -33.73 -10.20
CA LEU A 97 2.84 -33.47 -11.31
C LEU A 97 4.11 -34.33 -11.15
N ASP A 98 4.25 -35.32 -12.02
CA ASP A 98 5.42 -36.18 -12.02
C ASP A 98 6.63 -35.49 -12.66
N PHE A 99 7.40 -34.76 -11.85
CA PHE A 99 8.62 -34.07 -12.29
C PHE A 99 9.69 -35.01 -12.87
N SER A 100 9.66 -36.31 -12.57
CA SER A 100 10.61 -37.28 -13.15
C SER A 100 10.44 -37.46 -14.67
N SER A 101 9.25 -37.11 -15.18
CA SER A 101 8.91 -37.21 -16.59
C SER A 101 9.47 -36.08 -17.44
N PHE A 102 10.06 -35.01 -16.85
CA PHE A 102 10.59 -33.85 -17.57
C PHE A 102 12.11 -33.66 -17.37
N PRO A 103 12.96 -34.62 -17.79
CA PRO A 103 14.40 -34.54 -17.57
C PRO A 103 15.08 -33.38 -18.33
N SER A 104 14.43 -32.85 -19.38
CA SER A 104 14.95 -31.75 -20.21
C SER A 104 14.42 -30.37 -19.80
N LEU A 105 13.61 -30.28 -18.74
CA LEU A 105 13.00 -29.01 -18.31
C LEU A 105 14.07 -28.04 -17.81
N VAL A 106 14.03 -26.82 -18.35
CA VAL A 106 14.95 -25.71 -18.08
C VAL A 106 14.23 -24.58 -17.33
N ILE A 107 12.99 -24.29 -17.70
CA ILE A 107 12.17 -23.23 -17.10
C ILE A 107 10.89 -23.83 -16.54
N LEU A 108 10.60 -23.54 -15.28
CA LEU A 108 9.30 -23.77 -14.66
C LEU A 108 8.83 -22.45 -14.05
N ASP A 109 7.86 -21.82 -14.70
CA ASP A 109 7.25 -20.57 -14.26
C ASP A 109 5.76 -20.79 -14.01
N LEU A 110 5.38 -20.70 -12.74
CA LEU A 110 4.01 -20.86 -12.25
C LEU A 110 3.58 -19.65 -11.42
N ASN A 111 4.23 -18.50 -11.62
CA ASN A 111 3.97 -17.34 -10.80
C ASN A 111 2.55 -16.77 -10.96
N GLU A 112 2.09 -16.03 -9.96
CA GLU A 112 0.82 -15.29 -10.01
C GLU A 112 -0.38 -16.20 -10.33
N ASN A 113 -0.54 -17.25 -9.52
CA ASN A 113 -1.58 -18.26 -9.63
C ASN A 113 -2.30 -18.50 -8.28
N GLN A 114 -3.17 -19.51 -8.23
CA GLN A 114 -3.92 -19.91 -7.03
C GLN A 114 -3.54 -21.34 -6.61
N LEU A 115 -2.28 -21.71 -6.82
CA LEU A 115 -1.76 -23.02 -6.42
C LEU A 115 -1.69 -23.12 -4.90
N THR A 116 -2.04 -24.28 -4.38
CA THR A 116 -2.10 -24.60 -2.94
C THR A 116 -1.34 -25.89 -2.65
N GLY A 117 -1.19 -26.22 -1.38
CA GLY A 117 -0.48 -27.42 -0.95
C GLY A 117 1.04 -27.21 -0.93
N THR A 118 1.79 -28.30 -0.94
CA THR A 118 3.24 -28.27 -0.73
C THR A 118 4.02 -28.32 -2.04
N ILE A 119 5.27 -27.84 -2.01
CA ILE A 119 6.23 -28.06 -3.10
C ILE A 119 6.65 -29.54 -3.05
N PRO A 120 6.39 -30.34 -4.10
CA PRO A 120 6.66 -31.78 -4.06
C PRO A 120 8.14 -32.09 -4.01
N ILE A 121 8.53 -33.13 -3.26
CA ILE A 121 9.92 -33.57 -3.12
C ILE A 121 10.50 -33.98 -4.50
N SER A 122 9.67 -34.48 -5.41
CA SER A 122 10.07 -34.87 -6.77
C SER A 122 10.61 -33.70 -7.61
N ILE A 123 10.37 -32.43 -7.22
CA ILE A 123 10.92 -31.27 -7.94
C ILE A 123 12.45 -31.34 -8.07
N GLY A 124 13.14 -31.91 -7.09
CA GLY A 124 14.59 -32.12 -7.10
C GLY A 124 15.09 -33.14 -8.13
N MET A 125 14.22 -33.74 -8.94
CA MET A 125 14.58 -34.59 -10.07
C MET A 125 14.86 -33.79 -11.35
N LEU A 126 14.49 -32.51 -11.39
CA LEU A 126 14.69 -31.62 -12.54
C LEU A 126 16.15 -31.13 -12.64
N SER A 127 17.06 -32.06 -12.92
CA SER A 127 18.52 -31.79 -12.90
C SER A 127 19.02 -30.74 -13.92
N ASN A 128 18.21 -30.41 -14.94
CA ASN A 128 18.52 -29.41 -15.95
C ASN A 128 17.84 -28.05 -15.71
N LEU A 129 17.06 -27.90 -14.62
CA LEU A 129 16.31 -26.68 -14.34
C LEU A 129 17.26 -25.51 -14.05
N GLU A 130 17.00 -24.37 -14.69
CA GLU A 130 17.78 -23.14 -14.57
C GLU A 130 16.95 -21.99 -13.98
N TYR A 131 15.64 -21.97 -14.25
CA TYR A 131 14.70 -20.95 -13.76
C TYR A 131 13.52 -21.62 -13.06
N LEU A 132 13.24 -21.21 -11.81
CA LEU A 132 12.11 -21.68 -11.04
C LEU A 132 11.41 -20.51 -10.35
N ASP A 133 10.22 -20.17 -10.84
CA ASP A 133 9.35 -19.17 -10.22
C ASP A 133 8.01 -19.81 -9.81
N LEU A 134 7.76 -19.81 -8.51
CA LEU A 134 6.53 -20.28 -7.86
C LEU A 134 5.85 -19.15 -7.07
N SER A 135 6.25 -17.91 -7.31
CA SER A 135 5.84 -16.75 -6.52
C SER A 135 4.36 -16.39 -6.67
N THR A 136 3.85 -15.58 -5.74
CA THR A 136 2.45 -15.11 -5.69
C THR A 136 1.43 -16.23 -5.88
N ASN A 137 1.45 -17.17 -4.94
CA ASN A 137 0.54 -18.32 -4.89
C ASN A 137 0.05 -18.55 -3.44
N SER A 138 -0.55 -19.70 -3.15
CA SER A 138 -0.94 -20.13 -1.81
C SER A 138 -0.23 -21.43 -1.40
N LEU A 139 0.99 -21.66 -1.92
CA LEU A 139 1.82 -22.79 -1.53
C LEU A 139 2.21 -22.69 -0.06
N ASN A 140 2.27 -23.82 0.63
CA ASN A 140 2.49 -23.87 2.07
C ASN A 140 3.47 -24.96 2.48
N SER A 141 3.64 -25.12 3.80
CA SER A 141 4.59 -26.05 4.42
C SER A 141 6.06 -25.66 4.19
N SER A 142 6.98 -26.51 4.64
CA SER A 142 8.43 -26.29 4.56
C SER A 142 9.01 -26.63 3.18
N LEU A 143 10.08 -25.93 2.81
CA LEU A 143 10.84 -26.22 1.60
C LEU A 143 11.44 -27.65 1.62
N PRO A 144 11.24 -28.45 0.56
CA PRO A 144 11.80 -29.79 0.48
C PRO A 144 13.31 -29.75 0.24
N LEU A 145 14.07 -30.56 0.98
CA LEU A 145 15.54 -30.64 0.85
C LEU A 145 16.02 -31.09 -0.53
N SER A 146 15.15 -31.72 -1.31
CA SER A 146 15.45 -32.12 -2.68
C SER A 146 15.71 -30.93 -3.61
N LEU A 147 15.29 -29.71 -3.25
CA LEU A 147 15.70 -28.48 -3.95
C LEU A 147 17.22 -28.33 -4.02
N ALA A 148 17.97 -28.89 -3.05
CA ALA A 148 19.43 -28.91 -3.10
C ALA A 148 19.99 -29.63 -4.35
N ASN A 149 19.22 -30.47 -5.02
CA ASN A 149 19.66 -31.14 -6.25
C ASN A 149 19.62 -30.24 -7.49
N LEU A 150 18.93 -29.09 -7.41
CA LEU A 150 18.75 -28.15 -8.52
C LEU A 150 19.97 -27.25 -8.71
N THR A 151 21.13 -27.87 -8.95
CA THR A 151 22.44 -27.21 -8.95
C THR A 151 22.63 -26.17 -10.06
N ARG A 152 21.79 -26.16 -11.09
CA ARG A 152 21.82 -25.22 -12.22
C ARG A 152 20.89 -24.03 -12.10
N VAL A 153 19.99 -24.05 -11.10
CA VAL A 153 19.04 -22.95 -10.90
C VAL A 153 19.80 -21.67 -10.57
N TYR A 154 19.63 -20.65 -11.42
CA TYR A 154 20.18 -19.32 -11.20
C TYR A 154 19.16 -18.37 -10.59
N GLU A 155 17.87 -18.63 -10.77
CA GLU A 155 16.78 -17.85 -10.17
C GLU A 155 15.79 -18.78 -9.51
N LEU A 156 15.61 -18.57 -8.20
CA LEU A 156 14.63 -19.28 -7.40
C LEU A 156 13.75 -18.26 -6.68
N ASP A 157 12.51 -18.15 -7.14
CA ASP A 157 11.47 -17.31 -6.53
C ASP A 157 10.34 -18.18 -5.97
N ILE A 158 10.06 -18.01 -4.68
CA ILE A 158 8.93 -18.63 -3.97
C ILE A 158 8.13 -17.58 -3.19
N SER A 159 8.43 -16.31 -3.41
CA SER A 159 7.91 -15.19 -2.63
C SER A 159 6.38 -15.12 -2.67
N ARG A 160 5.78 -14.42 -1.70
CA ARG A 160 4.32 -14.24 -1.61
C ARG A 160 3.57 -15.57 -1.61
N ASN A 161 3.96 -16.44 -0.68
CA ASN A 161 3.33 -17.74 -0.43
C ASN A 161 3.21 -17.97 1.08
N GLN A 162 2.53 -19.04 1.48
CA GLN A 162 2.37 -19.44 2.88
C GLN A 162 3.44 -20.46 3.32
N ILE A 163 4.64 -20.40 2.72
CA ILE A 163 5.76 -21.30 3.03
C ILE A 163 6.23 -21.05 4.46
N THR A 164 6.31 -22.11 5.27
CA THR A 164 6.68 -22.06 6.69
C THR A 164 8.00 -22.80 6.96
N GLY A 165 8.42 -22.84 8.22
CA GLY A 165 9.59 -23.61 8.64
C GLY A 165 10.88 -22.79 8.59
N VAL A 166 12.02 -23.47 8.44
CA VAL A 166 13.35 -22.84 8.46
C VAL A 166 14.09 -23.07 7.16
N LEU A 167 15.03 -22.19 6.85
CA LEU A 167 16.01 -22.44 5.79
C LEU A 167 17.03 -23.48 6.27
N ASP A 168 16.89 -24.72 5.81
CA ASP A 168 17.85 -25.77 6.13
C ASP A 168 19.18 -25.52 5.40
N ARG A 169 20.29 -25.50 6.15
CA ARG A 169 21.63 -25.30 5.63
C ARG A 169 22.01 -26.23 4.46
N ARG A 170 21.43 -27.42 4.39
CA ARG A 170 21.71 -28.42 3.33
C ARG A 170 21.18 -28.01 1.95
N LEU A 171 20.33 -26.98 1.86
CA LEU A 171 19.90 -26.39 0.60
C LEU A 171 21.04 -25.67 -0.13
N PHE A 172 22.06 -25.23 0.62
CA PHE A 172 23.15 -24.40 0.13
C PHE A 172 24.48 -25.16 0.08
N PRO A 173 25.45 -24.74 -0.74
CA PRO A 173 26.75 -25.40 -0.79
C PRO A 173 27.49 -25.32 0.54
N ASP A 174 28.09 -26.43 0.95
CA ASP A 174 28.90 -26.56 2.17
C ASP A 174 30.27 -25.84 2.11
N GLY A 175 30.58 -25.18 0.99
CA GLY A 175 31.84 -24.49 0.75
C GLY A 175 32.95 -25.36 0.15
N THR A 176 32.72 -26.67 -0.03
CA THR A 176 33.68 -27.58 -0.67
C THR A 176 33.51 -27.57 -2.19
N SER A 177 34.62 -27.61 -2.92
CA SER A 177 34.60 -27.71 -4.39
C SER A 177 34.10 -29.07 -4.90
N SER A 178 34.03 -30.09 -4.04
CA SER A 178 33.66 -31.47 -4.38
C SER A 178 32.18 -31.79 -4.19
N SER A 179 31.41 -30.93 -3.49
CA SER A 179 29.99 -31.21 -3.23
C SER A 179 29.20 -31.33 -4.55
N LYS A 180 28.30 -32.32 -4.63
CA LYS A 180 27.45 -32.57 -5.80
C LYS A 180 26.05 -31.93 -5.68
N THR A 181 25.72 -31.37 -4.54
CA THR A 181 24.40 -30.81 -4.21
C THR A 181 24.55 -29.42 -3.57
N GLY A 182 23.44 -28.72 -3.40
CA GLY A 182 23.36 -27.31 -3.01
C GLY A 182 23.10 -26.44 -4.25
N LEU A 183 22.27 -25.42 -4.08
CA LEU A 183 21.83 -24.48 -5.12
C LEU A 183 22.98 -23.55 -5.61
N LYS A 184 24.05 -24.13 -6.16
CA LYS A 184 25.36 -23.50 -6.39
C LYS A 184 25.36 -22.40 -7.45
N SER A 185 24.43 -22.44 -8.40
CA SER A 185 24.38 -21.50 -9.53
C SER A 185 23.51 -20.27 -9.25
N LEU A 186 22.93 -20.16 -8.05
CA LEU A 186 22.02 -19.07 -7.70
C LEU A 186 22.66 -17.70 -7.89
N LYS A 187 21.95 -16.87 -8.64
CA LYS A 187 22.16 -15.43 -8.81
C LYS A 187 21.10 -14.63 -8.06
N HIS A 188 19.85 -15.09 -8.08
CA HIS A 188 18.72 -14.45 -7.42
C HIS A 188 18.01 -15.46 -6.51
N LEU A 189 17.90 -15.11 -5.22
CA LEU A 189 17.15 -15.87 -4.23
C LEU A 189 16.06 -14.98 -3.64
N LEU A 190 14.81 -15.25 -4.00
CA LEU A 190 13.66 -14.36 -3.79
C LEU A 190 12.60 -15.03 -2.91
N PHE A 191 12.74 -14.88 -1.59
CA PHE A 191 11.92 -15.56 -0.59
C PHE A 191 11.09 -14.56 0.25
N GLN A 192 10.91 -13.33 -0.24
CA GLN A 192 10.18 -12.30 0.48
C GLN A 192 8.68 -12.63 0.67
N ASP A 193 8.05 -12.07 1.69
CA ASP A 193 6.60 -12.21 1.93
C ASP A 193 6.18 -13.70 2.04
N THR A 194 6.83 -14.40 2.97
CA THR A 194 6.46 -15.78 3.33
C THR A 194 6.40 -15.94 4.85
N LEU A 195 6.23 -17.17 5.34
CA LEU A 195 6.19 -17.48 6.77
C LEU A 195 7.47 -18.20 7.23
N LEU A 196 8.57 -18.06 6.51
CA LEU A 196 9.88 -18.64 6.86
C LEU A 196 10.44 -17.96 8.11
N GLY A 197 11.11 -18.73 8.96
CA GLY A 197 11.77 -18.22 10.14
C GLY A 197 13.04 -18.97 10.51
N GLY A 198 13.42 -18.86 11.79
CA GLY A 198 14.69 -19.39 12.27
C GLY A 198 15.87 -18.46 11.96
N LYS A 199 17.09 -18.99 12.08
CA LYS A 199 18.31 -18.26 11.74
C LYS A 199 18.62 -18.42 10.25
N ILE A 200 19.14 -17.35 9.65
CA ILE A 200 19.69 -17.40 8.30
C ILE A 200 20.96 -18.29 8.30
N PRO A 201 21.06 -19.32 7.42
CA PRO A 201 22.23 -20.20 7.36
C PRO A 201 23.51 -19.49 6.89
N GLU A 202 24.65 -19.86 7.48
CA GLU A 202 25.98 -19.38 7.06
C GLU A 202 26.38 -19.92 5.67
N GLU A 203 25.82 -21.05 5.27
CA GLU A 203 26.11 -21.69 3.99
C GLU A 203 25.63 -20.88 2.77
N ILE A 204 24.70 -19.94 2.95
CA ILE A 204 24.34 -18.96 1.91
C ILE A 204 25.58 -18.16 1.49
N GLY A 205 26.51 -17.86 2.41
CA GLY A 205 27.76 -17.16 2.11
C GLY A 205 28.72 -17.90 1.16
N ASN A 206 28.43 -19.17 0.82
CA ASN A 206 29.18 -19.95 -0.16
C ASN A 206 28.63 -19.82 -1.61
N LEU A 207 27.55 -19.06 -1.82
CA LEU A 207 26.95 -18.83 -3.14
C LEU A 207 27.73 -17.76 -3.93
N LYS A 208 28.69 -18.20 -4.74
CA LYS A 208 29.65 -17.31 -5.41
C LYS A 208 29.04 -16.33 -6.42
N PHE A 209 27.90 -16.67 -7.01
CA PHE A 209 27.24 -15.89 -8.06
C PHE A 209 26.05 -15.07 -7.55
N LEU A 210 25.75 -15.15 -6.25
CA LEU A 210 24.58 -14.50 -5.68
C LEU A 210 24.71 -12.98 -5.78
N SER A 211 23.80 -12.38 -6.54
CA SER A 211 23.76 -10.94 -6.82
C SER A 211 22.59 -10.24 -6.15
N LEU A 212 21.49 -10.97 -5.92
CA LEU A 212 20.30 -10.50 -5.24
C LEU A 212 19.86 -11.54 -4.20
N LEU A 213 19.79 -11.11 -2.94
CA LEU A 213 19.19 -11.87 -1.86
C LEU A 213 18.04 -11.06 -1.24
N ALA A 214 16.81 -11.57 -1.37
CA ALA A 214 15.62 -10.96 -0.78
C ALA A 214 14.94 -11.94 0.18
N LEU A 215 14.96 -11.58 1.47
CA LEU A 215 14.34 -12.31 2.57
C LEU A 215 13.41 -11.40 3.39
N ASP A 216 12.99 -10.25 2.85
CA ASP A 216 12.12 -9.31 3.56
C ASP A 216 10.77 -9.95 3.94
N ASP A 217 10.06 -9.37 4.91
CA ASP A 217 8.68 -9.76 5.23
C ASP A 217 8.58 -11.25 5.61
N ASN A 218 9.35 -11.64 6.63
CA ASN A 218 9.45 -13.02 7.14
C ASN A 218 9.64 -13.01 8.67
N PHE A 219 9.84 -14.19 9.26
CA PHE A 219 10.08 -14.38 10.69
C PHE A 219 11.54 -14.77 11.02
N PHE A 220 12.52 -14.36 10.20
CA PHE A 220 13.93 -14.65 10.48
C PHE A 220 14.41 -13.91 11.73
N HIS A 221 15.25 -14.56 12.52
CA HIS A 221 15.80 -14.00 13.75
C HIS A 221 17.30 -14.29 13.91
N GLY A 222 17.94 -13.59 14.85
CA GLY A 222 19.39 -13.70 15.06
C GLY A 222 20.20 -12.82 14.09
N PRO A 223 21.53 -12.95 14.09
CA PRO A 223 22.40 -12.07 13.32
C PRO A 223 22.44 -12.38 11.84
N ILE A 224 22.84 -11.36 11.05
CA ILE A 224 23.29 -11.60 9.68
C ILE A 224 24.56 -12.46 9.74
N PRO A 225 24.61 -13.58 8.99
CA PRO A 225 25.78 -14.45 8.95
C PRO A 225 27.06 -13.71 8.56
N LEU A 226 28.17 -13.95 9.27
CA LEU A 226 29.47 -13.32 8.96
C LEU A 226 29.97 -13.72 7.57
N SER A 227 29.60 -14.92 7.13
CA SER A 227 29.89 -15.47 5.80
C SER A 227 29.30 -14.65 4.65
N PHE A 228 28.30 -13.78 4.87
CA PHE A 228 27.76 -12.94 3.80
C PHE A 228 28.80 -11.99 3.22
N GLY A 229 29.85 -11.64 3.98
CA GLY A 229 31.00 -10.89 3.46
C GLY A 229 31.83 -11.62 2.38
N ASN A 230 31.55 -12.90 2.12
CA ASN A 230 32.18 -13.67 1.03
C ASN A 230 31.40 -13.58 -0.30
N LEU A 231 30.22 -12.97 -0.32
CA LEU A 231 29.34 -12.87 -1.49
C LEU A 231 29.81 -11.76 -2.44
N SER A 232 30.93 -11.97 -3.13
CA SER A 232 31.61 -10.93 -3.93
C SER A 232 30.76 -10.33 -5.06
N ASP A 233 29.73 -11.05 -5.53
CA ASP A 233 28.81 -10.61 -6.59
C ASP A 233 27.55 -9.92 -6.06
N LEU A 234 27.35 -9.88 -4.73
CA LEU A 234 26.15 -9.33 -4.12
C LEU A 234 26.02 -7.84 -4.38
N SER A 235 24.89 -7.47 -5.00
CA SER A 235 24.54 -6.11 -5.39
C SER A 235 23.35 -5.57 -4.60
N ILE A 236 22.41 -6.45 -4.24
CA ILE A 236 21.17 -6.13 -3.55
C ILE A 236 20.98 -7.11 -2.40
N LEU A 237 20.88 -6.57 -1.18
CA LEU A 237 20.60 -7.33 0.04
C LEU A 237 19.37 -6.73 0.72
N ARG A 238 18.29 -7.51 0.78
CA ARG A 238 17.02 -7.08 1.39
C ARG A 238 16.59 -8.05 2.49
N LEU A 239 16.53 -7.54 3.72
CA LEU A 239 16.28 -8.30 4.95
C LEU A 239 15.28 -7.60 5.89
N SER A 240 14.52 -6.66 5.36
CA SER A 240 13.61 -5.77 6.10
C SER A 240 12.43 -6.54 6.69
N ASN A 241 11.70 -5.95 7.64
CA ASN A 241 10.47 -6.52 8.20
C ASN A 241 10.67 -7.97 8.71
N ASN A 242 11.64 -8.14 9.61
CA ASN A 242 12.00 -9.41 10.21
C ASN A 242 12.28 -9.25 11.72
N GLN A 243 12.79 -10.28 12.38
CA GLN A 243 13.21 -10.27 13.79
C GLN A 243 14.73 -10.40 13.94
N LEU A 244 15.50 -10.03 12.91
CA LEU A 244 16.96 -10.12 12.90
C LEU A 244 17.56 -9.17 13.93
N SER A 245 18.69 -9.57 14.52
CA SER A 245 19.29 -8.88 15.67
C SER A 245 20.81 -8.88 15.64
N GLY A 246 21.47 -8.24 16.61
CA GLY A 246 22.93 -8.10 16.61
C GLY A 246 23.42 -7.04 15.61
N PRO A 247 24.74 -6.92 15.41
CA PRO A 247 25.33 -5.92 14.52
C PRO A 247 25.30 -6.34 13.05
N ILE A 248 25.34 -5.35 12.15
CA ILE A 248 25.70 -5.58 10.74
C ILE A 248 27.18 -5.99 10.71
N PRO A 249 27.54 -7.16 10.15
CA PRO A 249 28.93 -7.60 10.07
C PRO A 249 29.84 -6.61 9.34
N GLU A 250 30.99 -6.26 9.93
CA GLU A 250 32.02 -5.44 9.27
C GLU A 250 32.48 -6.01 7.93
N LYS A 251 32.46 -7.35 7.76
CA LYS A 251 32.79 -7.98 6.48
C LYS A 251 31.78 -7.68 5.38
N LEU A 252 30.54 -7.29 5.68
CA LEU A 252 29.64 -6.81 4.62
C LEU A 252 30.16 -5.53 3.98
N ALA A 253 30.95 -4.75 4.72
CA ALA A 253 31.60 -3.54 4.26
C ALA A 253 32.86 -3.80 3.40
N THR A 254 33.11 -5.03 2.94
CA THR A 254 34.10 -5.37 1.91
C THR A 254 33.49 -5.70 0.54
N LEU A 255 32.17 -5.88 0.44
CA LEU A 255 31.42 -6.16 -0.80
C LEU A 255 31.33 -4.95 -1.76
N SER A 256 32.33 -4.80 -2.63
CA SER A 256 32.45 -3.63 -3.54
C SER A 256 31.29 -3.41 -4.53
N LYS A 257 30.46 -4.43 -4.82
CA LYS A 257 29.32 -4.33 -5.74
C LYS A 257 28.01 -3.96 -5.05
N LEU A 258 27.97 -3.93 -3.72
CA LEU A 258 26.75 -3.68 -2.96
C LEU A 258 26.23 -2.26 -3.26
N SER A 259 25.00 -2.19 -3.75
CA SER A 259 24.36 -0.95 -4.23
C SER A 259 23.03 -0.66 -3.51
N ASP A 260 22.34 -1.69 -3.03
CA ASP A 260 21.09 -1.59 -2.29
C ASP A 260 21.17 -2.47 -1.03
N LEU A 261 21.13 -1.83 0.14
CA LEU A 261 21.07 -2.50 1.43
C LEU A 261 19.81 -2.06 2.20
N ARG A 262 18.91 -3.01 2.43
CA ARG A 262 17.67 -2.78 3.19
C ARG A 262 17.58 -3.73 4.38
N VAL A 263 17.52 -3.14 5.57
CA VAL A 263 17.46 -3.86 6.85
C VAL A 263 16.46 -3.22 7.81
N PHE A 264 15.54 -2.39 7.31
CA PHE A 264 14.63 -1.61 8.14
C PHE A 264 13.60 -2.51 8.87
N THR A 265 13.03 -2.01 9.96
CA THR A 265 12.03 -2.71 10.80
C THR A 265 12.53 -4.09 11.23
N ASN A 266 13.56 -4.08 12.08
CA ASN A 266 14.21 -5.26 12.65
C ASN A 266 14.65 -4.96 14.10
N ARG A 267 15.48 -5.83 14.69
CA ARG A 267 16.08 -5.66 16.03
C ARG A 267 17.60 -5.52 15.96
N PHE A 268 18.14 -5.02 14.85
CA PHE A 268 19.59 -4.82 14.72
C PHE A 268 20.09 -3.81 15.74
N SER A 269 21.34 -3.97 16.17
CA SER A 269 21.92 -3.22 17.27
C SER A 269 23.42 -2.97 17.05
N GLY A 270 24.02 -2.10 17.85
CA GLY A 270 25.44 -1.75 17.69
C GLY A 270 25.66 -0.80 16.52
N PHE A 271 26.90 -0.75 16.02
CA PHE A 271 27.32 0.22 15.02
C PHE A 271 27.01 -0.24 13.60
N VAL A 272 26.71 0.73 12.73
CA VAL A 272 26.70 0.52 11.28
C VAL A 272 28.15 0.60 10.79
N PRO A 273 28.68 -0.43 10.10
CA PRO A 273 30.06 -0.45 9.64
C PRO A 273 30.43 0.79 8.82
N VAL A 274 31.49 1.49 9.24
CA VAL A 274 31.94 2.74 8.59
C VAL A 274 32.33 2.49 7.13
N GLY A 275 32.83 1.28 6.83
CA GLY A 275 33.20 0.88 5.47
C GLY A 275 32.03 0.87 4.47
N LEU A 276 30.77 0.76 4.92
CA LEU A 276 29.61 0.85 4.02
C LEU A 276 29.55 2.19 3.30
N GLY A 277 30.04 3.27 3.93
CA GLY A 277 30.13 4.57 3.28
C GLY A 277 31.29 4.70 2.30
N ASN A 278 32.24 3.76 2.27
CA ASN A 278 33.37 3.87 1.35
C ASN A 278 33.04 3.38 -0.07
N TYR A 279 31.85 2.81 -0.30
CA TYR A 279 31.45 2.34 -1.61
C TYR A 279 31.06 3.46 -2.56
N SER A 280 31.59 3.38 -3.78
CA SER A 280 31.12 4.24 -4.87
C SER A 280 29.80 3.77 -5.47
N SER A 281 29.39 2.52 -5.23
CA SER A 281 28.21 1.88 -5.81
C SER A 281 26.92 2.07 -5.01
N LEU A 282 26.99 2.54 -3.75
CA LEU A 282 25.82 2.59 -2.88
C LEU A 282 24.81 3.64 -3.35
N THR A 283 23.59 3.17 -3.66
CA THR A 283 22.46 3.98 -4.12
C THR A 283 21.32 4.02 -3.11
N VAL A 284 21.11 2.92 -2.38
CA VAL A 284 20.04 2.78 -1.39
C VAL A 284 20.62 2.24 -0.09
N LEU A 285 20.36 2.94 1.01
CA LEU A 285 20.69 2.50 2.36
C LEU A 285 19.49 2.72 3.28
N HIS A 286 18.81 1.64 3.65
CA HIS A 286 17.65 1.67 4.55
C HIS A 286 17.95 0.96 5.87
N LEU A 287 18.09 1.75 6.94
CA LEU A 287 18.45 1.34 8.30
C LEU A 287 17.33 1.62 9.32
N ALA A 288 16.20 2.17 8.87
CA ALA A 288 15.15 2.70 9.74
C ALA A 288 14.58 1.65 10.72
N GLU A 289 13.98 2.10 11.81
CA GLU A 289 13.22 1.25 12.75
C GLU A 289 14.02 0.05 13.27
N ASN A 290 15.13 0.35 13.93
CA ASN A 290 16.03 -0.63 14.54
C ASN A 290 16.56 -0.10 15.87
N ASN A 291 17.50 -0.82 16.49
CA ASN A 291 18.16 -0.42 17.72
C ASN A 291 19.65 -0.08 17.49
N PHE A 292 19.99 0.47 16.31
CA PHE A 292 21.37 0.87 16.00
C PHE A 292 21.84 2.00 16.91
N THR A 293 23.13 2.00 17.24
CA THR A 293 23.77 2.99 18.09
C THR A 293 25.04 3.54 17.44
N GLY A 294 25.61 4.59 18.04
CA GLY A 294 26.82 5.22 17.53
C GLY A 294 26.56 6.07 16.30
N HIS A 295 27.60 6.31 15.50
CA HIS A 295 27.55 7.26 14.40
C HIS A 295 27.10 6.62 13.09
N LEU A 296 26.39 7.41 12.27
CA LEU A 296 26.19 7.07 10.86
C LEU A 296 27.54 7.12 10.11
N PRO A 297 27.74 6.30 9.06
CA PRO A 297 28.99 6.29 8.29
C PRO A 297 29.30 7.69 7.72
N PRO A 298 30.40 8.37 8.10
CA PRO A 298 30.64 9.76 7.70
C PRO A 298 30.74 9.96 6.18
N GLN A 299 31.21 8.93 5.48
CA GLN A 299 31.43 8.94 4.03
C GLN A 299 30.28 8.32 3.23
N VAL A 300 29.09 8.10 3.80
CA VAL A 300 27.96 7.39 3.17
C VAL A 300 27.64 7.77 1.71
N CYS A 301 27.88 9.01 1.28
CA CYS A 301 27.70 9.45 -0.10
C CYS A 301 29.01 9.81 -0.84
N ARG A 302 30.15 9.24 -0.45
CA ARG A 302 31.44 9.51 -1.10
C ARG A 302 31.42 9.19 -2.59
N GLY A 303 30.67 8.17 -3.00
CA GLY A 303 30.46 7.80 -4.40
C GLY A 303 29.63 8.79 -5.22
N GLY A 304 28.91 9.72 -4.56
CA GLY A 304 28.00 10.63 -5.24
C GLY A 304 26.75 9.97 -5.85
N ASN A 305 26.48 8.70 -5.53
CA ASN A 305 25.37 7.92 -6.11
C ASN A 305 24.21 7.63 -5.14
N LEU A 306 24.29 8.09 -3.90
CA LEU A 306 23.28 7.80 -2.87
C LEU A 306 21.97 8.54 -3.17
N VAL A 307 20.92 7.79 -3.50
CA VAL A 307 19.60 8.30 -3.89
C VAL A 307 18.66 8.33 -2.69
N ASN A 308 18.55 7.20 -1.99
CA ASN A 308 17.64 7.03 -0.85
C ASN A 308 18.42 6.64 0.40
N PHE A 309 18.32 7.46 1.44
CA PHE A 309 18.93 7.19 2.72
C PHE A 309 17.91 7.32 3.85
N THR A 310 17.62 6.21 4.52
CA THR A 310 16.76 6.18 5.71
C THR A 310 17.51 5.58 6.89
N ALA A 311 17.45 6.27 8.02
CA ALA A 311 18.01 5.81 9.28
C ALA A 311 17.15 6.28 10.47
N ASP A 312 15.89 6.60 10.20
CA ASP A 312 14.95 7.09 11.20
C ASP A 312 14.60 6.04 12.26
N SER A 313 14.07 6.49 13.40
CA SER A 313 13.59 5.63 14.49
C SER A 313 14.67 4.65 14.98
N ASN A 314 15.81 5.20 15.40
CA ASN A 314 16.96 4.45 15.91
C ASN A 314 17.58 5.20 17.11
N ASN A 315 18.74 4.73 17.59
CA ASN A 315 19.48 5.35 18.68
C ASN A 315 20.84 5.92 18.20
N PHE A 316 20.90 6.41 16.95
CA PHE A 316 22.11 7.00 16.38
C PHE A 316 22.49 8.29 17.11
N THR A 317 23.79 8.46 17.31
CA THR A 317 24.42 9.62 17.96
C THR A 317 25.47 10.25 17.04
N GLY A 318 26.07 11.35 17.47
CA GLY A 318 27.15 12.01 16.73
C GLY A 318 26.66 12.80 15.52
N PRO A 319 27.60 13.34 14.72
CA PRO A 319 27.27 14.31 13.68
C PRO A 319 26.58 13.68 12.47
N ILE A 320 25.83 14.48 11.74
CA ILE A 320 25.38 14.17 10.38
C ILE A 320 26.60 13.80 9.50
N PRO A 321 26.51 12.76 8.64
CA PRO A 321 27.61 12.38 7.77
C PRO A 321 28.13 13.51 6.87
N ILE A 322 29.43 13.81 6.97
CA ILE A 322 30.07 14.93 6.25
C ILE A 322 29.94 14.84 4.73
N SER A 323 29.88 13.62 4.18
CA SER A 323 29.69 13.41 2.74
C SER A 323 28.32 13.86 2.23
N LEU A 324 27.30 13.96 3.08
CA LEU A 324 25.98 14.45 2.68
C LEU A 324 26.03 15.91 2.23
N LYS A 325 27.00 16.70 2.68
CA LYS A 325 27.18 18.08 2.21
C LYS A 325 27.38 18.17 0.69
N ASN A 326 27.98 17.14 0.08
CA ASN A 326 28.32 17.10 -1.35
C ASN A 326 27.65 15.92 -2.06
N CYS A 327 26.36 15.69 -1.79
CA CYS A 327 25.62 14.53 -2.31
C CYS A 327 24.44 14.95 -3.22
N PRO A 328 24.70 15.38 -4.47
CA PRO A 328 23.66 15.94 -5.35
C PRO A 328 22.64 14.90 -5.85
N SER A 329 22.97 13.61 -5.77
CA SER A 329 22.11 12.50 -6.17
C SER A 329 20.97 12.22 -5.20
N LEU A 330 21.00 12.76 -3.98
CA LEU A 330 19.96 12.53 -2.98
C LEU A 330 18.59 12.92 -3.52
N TYR A 331 17.69 11.96 -3.47
CA TYR A 331 16.29 12.10 -3.80
C TYR A 331 15.42 12.13 -2.54
N ARG A 332 15.77 11.30 -1.54
CA ARG A 332 15.04 11.22 -0.27
C ARG A 332 15.98 10.97 0.91
N LEU A 333 15.81 11.77 1.97
CA LEU A 333 16.58 11.66 3.21
C LEU A 333 15.64 11.63 4.43
N ARG A 334 15.77 10.59 5.26
CA ARG A 334 14.99 10.41 6.50
C ARG A 334 15.91 10.01 7.65
N LEU A 335 16.05 10.88 8.64
CA LEU A 335 16.93 10.70 9.79
C LEU A 335 16.21 10.99 11.11
N GLU A 336 14.88 11.10 11.10
CA GLU A 336 14.08 11.50 12.24
C GLU A 336 14.13 10.52 13.42
N TYR A 337 13.76 10.97 14.62
CA TYR A 337 13.72 10.15 15.84
C TYR A 337 15.06 9.46 16.16
N ASN A 338 16.09 10.28 16.36
CA ASN A 338 17.44 9.85 16.73
C ASN A 338 18.08 10.88 17.69
N GLN A 339 19.39 10.79 17.93
CA GLN A 339 20.16 11.72 18.75
C GLN A 339 21.30 12.39 17.95
N LEU A 340 21.09 12.56 16.64
CA LEU A 340 22.09 13.11 15.74
C LEU A 340 22.34 14.58 16.06
N THR A 341 23.60 14.98 15.99
CA THR A 341 24.09 16.35 16.14
C THR A 341 24.56 16.89 14.78
N GLY A 342 24.87 18.17 14.71
CA GLY A 342 25.32 18.84 13.49
C GLY A 342 24.64 20.19 13.32
N HIS A 343 25.14 20.96 12.37
CA HIS A 343 24.72 22.31 12.05
C HIS A 343 24.01 22.34 10.70
N LEU A 344 22.73 22.73 10.66
CA LEU A 344 21.93 22.76 9.43
C LEU A 344 22.52 23.67 8.34
N ASP A 345 23.16 24.76 8.73
CA ASP A 345 23.78 25.76 7.86
C ASP A 345 25.18 25.36 7.36
N GLN A 346 25.81 24.33 7.94
CA GLN A 346 27.20 23.96 7.67
C GLN A 346 27.37 22.54 7.13
N ASP A 347 26.57 21.59 7.62
CA ASP A 347 26.75 20.16 7.36
C ASP A 347 25.92 19.64 6.18
N PHE A 348 24.97 20.44 5.69
CA PHE A 348 24.14 20.13 4.54
C PHE A 348 24.50 20.97 3.32
N GLY A 349 24.21 20.42 2.13
CA GLY A 349 24.50 21.02 0.84
C GLY A 349 23.29 21.59 0.12
N VAL A 350 23.46 21.81 -1.18
CA VAL A 350 22.36 22.05 -2.12
C VAL A 350 22.07 20.75 -2.84
N TYR A 351 20.80 20.35 -2.88
CA TYR A 351 20.35 19.08 -3.41
C TYR A 351 19.36 19.29 -4.56
N PRO A 352 19.83 19.24 -5.82
CA PRO A 352 18.98 19.51 -6.98
C PRO A 352 17.83 18.52 -7.15
N ASN A 353 18.05 17.25 -6.78
CA ASN A 353 17.09 16.16 -6.99
C ASN A 353 16.25 15.84 -5.75
N LEU A 354 16.53 16.45 -4.60
CA LEU A 354 15.91 16.09 -3.33
C LEU A 354 14.45 16.55 -3.32
N THR A 355 13.54 15.61 -3.08
CA THR A 355 12.11 15.86 -3.01
C THR A 355 11.58 15.86 -1.58
N PHE A 356 12.24 15.15 -0.67
CA PHE A 356 11.79 15.00 0.71
C PHE A 356 12.95 14.89 1.68
N ILE A 357 12.92 15.72 2.72
CA ILE A 357 13.85 15.65 3.84
C ILE A 357 13.12 15.71 5.17
N ASN A 358 13.42 14.75 6.04
CA ASN A 358 12.96 14.73 7.42
C ASN A 358 14.13 14.50 8.38
N LEU A 359 14.35 15.48 9.25
CA LEU A 359 15.41 15.51 10.27
C LEU A 359 14.81 15.68 11.68
N SER A 360 13.50 15.53 11.82
CA SER A 360 12.78 15.84 13.06
C SER A 360 13.23 14.99 14.26
N PHE A 361 13.07 15.51 15.47
CA PHE A 361 13.36 14.81 16.72
C PHE A 361 14.80 14.31 16.80
N ASN A 362 15.73 15.25 16.70
CA ASN A 362 17.18 15.06 16.82
C ASN A 362 17.78 16.16 17.73
N ARG A 363 19.11 16.30 17.75
CA ARG A 363 19.84 17.35 18.47
C ARG A 363 20.58 18.29 17.51
N LEU A 364 19.98 18.56 16.35
CA LEU A 364 20.56 19.45 15.34
C LEU A 364 20.49 20.89 15.80
N MET A 365 21.53 21.66 15.49
CA MET A 365 21.69 23.06 15.86
C MET A 365 22.05 23.90 14.63
N GLY A 366 22.50 25.13 14.85
CA GLY A 366 22.79 26.08 13.77
C GLY A 366 21.53 26.81 13.30
N GLN A 367 21.52 27.22 12.03
CA GLN A 367 20.43 28.00 11.43
C GLN A 367 19.87 27.29 10.19
N VAL A 368 18.64 27.63 9.81
CA VAL A 368 18.09 27.18 8.51
C VAL A 368 18.93 27.82 7.40
N SER A 369 19.58 27.01 6.57
CA SER A 369 20.49 27.49 5.53
C SER A 369 19.76 28.25 4.43
N PRO A 370 20.16 29.49 4.08
CA PRO A 370 19.65 30.18 2.90
C PRO A 370 19.87 29.40 1.59
N ASN A 371 20.92 28.57 1.55
CA ASN A 371 21.24 27.76 0.37
C ASN A 371 20.16 26.71 0.07
N TRP A 372 19.33 26.32 1.04
CA TRP A 372 18.23 25.38 0.77
C TRP A 372 17.19 25.96 -0.18
N GLY A 373 17.07 27.28 -0.30
CA GLY A 373 16.28 27.92 -1.36
C GLY A 373 16.67 27.51 -2.80
N LYS A 374 17.84 26.87 -2.98
CA LYS A 374 18.30 26.33 -4.27
C LYS A 374 17.85 24.88 -4.53
N CYS A 375 17.29 24.19 -3.53
CA CYS A 375 16.77 22.82 -3.65
C CYS A 375 15.37 22.81 -4.29
N ARG A 376 15.28 23.20 -5.57
CA ARG A 376 14.01 23.56 -6.24
C ARG A 376 12.99 22.42 -6.33
N ASN A 377 13.41 21.16 -6.23
CA ASN A 377 12.52 19.99 -6.29
C ASN A 377 11.97 19.58 -4.93
N LEU A 378 12.36 20.26 -3.84
CA LEU A 378 11.96 19.89 -2.50
C LEU A 378 10.47 20.16 -2.28
N THR A 379 9.74 19.09 -1.93
CA THR A 379 8.30 19.12 -1.63
C THR A 379 8.01 19.13 -0.15
N PHE A 380 8.86 18.51 0.67
CA PHE A 380 8.69 18.49 2.13
C PHE A 380 10.02 18.74 2.83
N LEU A 381 9.99 19.71 3.74
CA LEU A 381 11.07 20.03 4.66
C LEU A 381 10.57 19.93 6.09
N LYS A 382 11.07 18.94 6.84
CA LYS A 382 10.71 18.72 8.25
C LYS A 382 11.96 18.70 9.13
N ILE A 383 12.00 19.57 10.12
CA ILE A 383 13.09 19.66 11.12
C ILE A 383 12.55 19.82 12.55
N THR A 384 11.31 19.40 12.78
CA THR A 384 10.57 19.51 14.05
C THR A 384 11.38 19.02 15.24
N GLY A 385 11.29 19.65 16.41
CA GLY A 385 11.86 19.08 17.65
C GLY A 385 13.38 18.98 17.63
N ASN A 386 14.06 20.07 17.27
CA ASN A 386 15.53 20.20 17.27
C ASN A 386 15.96 21.44 18.08
N MET A 387 17.24 21.80 18.02
CA MET A 387 17.83 22.98 18.68
C MET A 387 18.19 24.09 17.67
N VAL A 388 17.48 24.14 16.54
CA VAL A 388 17.77 25.08 15.44
C VAL A 388 17.38 26.50 15.85
N SER A 389 18.24 27.46 15.57
CA SER A 389 18.12 28.86 15.99
C SER A 389 18.23 29.82 14.80
N GLY A 390 18.25 31.13 15.06
CA GLY A 390 18.33 32.15 14.02
C GLY A 390 16.97 32.43 13.38
N LYS A 391 16.98 33.10 12.22
CA LYS A 391 15.76 33.46 11.48
C LYS A 391 15.38 32.41 10.44
N ILE A 392 14.12 32.41 10.03
CA ILE A 392 13.72 31.76 8.78
C ILE A 392 14.27 32.63 7.62
N PRO A 393 15.12 32.11 6.74
CA PRO A 393 15.73 32.89 5.67
C PRO A 393 14.71 33.26 4.59
N ASP A 394 14.83 34.45 4.01
CA ASP A 394 13.95 34.90 2.92
C ASP A 394 14.10 34.02 1.69
N GLU A 395 15.28 33.42 1.49
CA GLU A 395 15.59 32.50 0.41
C GLU A 395 14.78 31.20 0.44
N ILE A 396 14.11 30.86 1.54
CA ILE A 396 13.26 29.66 1.64
C ILE A 396 12.16 29.65 0.58
N VAL A 397 11.76 30.83 0.09
CA VAL A 397 10.77 31.01 -0.97
C VAL A 397 11.24 30.49 -2.33
N GLY A 398 12.54 30.19 -2.49
CA GLY A 398 13.08 29.54 -3.70
C GLY A 398 12.68 28.06 -3.83
N LEU A 399 12.10 27.48 -2.78
CA LEU A 399 11.54 26.13 -2.76
C LEU A 399 10.17 26.08 -3.46
N ASN A 400 10.12 26.37 -4.75
CA ASN A 400 8.86 26.57 -5.49
C ASN A 400 7.94 25.32 -5.56
N GLN A 401 8.46 24.13 -5.24
CA GLN A 401 7.70 22.88 -5.18
C GLN A 401 7.28 22.51 -3.75
N LEU A 402 7.56 23.37 -2.76
CA LEU A 402 7.33 23.06 -1.35
C LEU A 402 5.84 22.98 -1.05
N VAL A 403 5.46 21.83 -0.54
CA VAL A 403 4.11 21.44 -0.15
C VAL A 403 3.97 21.48 1.38
N GLY A 404 4.98 21.01 2.11
CA GLY A 404 4.98 21.04 3.56
C GLY A 404 6.27 21.58 4.15
N LEU A 405 6.13 22.55 5.03
CA LEU A 405 7.20 23.16 5.82
C LEU A 405 6.89 22.99 7.31
N ASP A 406 7.64 22.11 7.99
CA ASP A 406 7.53 21.91 9.43
C ASP A 406 8.86 22.26 10.12
N LEU A 407 8.85 23.39 10.83
CA LEU A 407 9.96 23.92 11.60
C LEU A 407 9.65 23.97 13.11
N SER A 408 8.59 23.29 13.55
CA SER A 408 8.05 23.44 14.89
C SER A 408 8.97 22.92 16.00
N SER A 409 8.75 23.34 17.25
CA SER A 409 9.54 22.93 18.42
C SER A 409 11.05 23.10 18.22
N ASN A 410 11.44 24.34 17.93
CA ASN A 410 12.82 24.77 17.73
C ASN A 410 13.09 26.09 18.49
N GLN A 411 14.22 26.73 18.22
CA GLN A 411 14.62 28.02 18.81
C GLN A 411 14.64 29.14 17.77
N LEU A 412 13.84 29.04 16.70
CA LEU A 412 13.79 30.04 15.63
C LEU A 412 13.25 31.37 16.16
N SER A 413 13.79 32.48 15.67
CA SER A 413 13.54 33.84 16.16
C SER A 413 13.44 34.83 15.01
N GLY A 414 13.10 36.08 15.30
CA GLY A 414 12.83 37.08 14.27
C GLY A 414 11.42 36.91 13.69
N GLU A 415 11.18 37.53 12.54
CA GLU A 415 9.86 37.56 11.90
C GLU A 415 9.66 36.38 10.94
N ILE A 416 8.41 36.03 10.68
CA ILE A 416 8.05 35.15 9.56
C ILE A 416 8.25 35.98 8.27
N PRO A 417 9.04 35.52 7.28
CA PRO A 417 9.30 36.28 6.06
C PRO A 417 8.01 36.68 5.34
N GLU A 418 7.87 37.96 4.97
CA GLU A 418 6.69 38.45 4.24
C GLU A 418 6.52 37.69 2.92
N ASN A 419 7.63 37.35 2.25
CA ASN A 419 7.60 36.64 0.97
C ASN A 419 7.18 35.16 1.08
N ILE A 420 6.93 34.62 2.28
CA ILE A 420 6.47 33.23 2.46
C ILE A 420 5.20 32.94 1.64
N GLY A 421 4.36 33.96 1.43
CA GLY A 421 3.16 33.89 0.59
C GLY A 421 3.41 33.54 -0.88
N ASN A 422 4.64 33.62 -1.36
CA ASN A 422 5.00 33.25 -2.73
C ASN A 422 5.12 31.72 -2.94
N LEU A 423 5.09 30.92 -1.87
CA LEU A 423 5.15 29.46 -1.93
C LEU A 423 3.78 28.88 -2.33
N SER A 424 3.39 29.06 -3.58
CA SER A 424 2.01 28.82 -4.06
C SER A 424 1.49 27.37 -3.97
N LYS A 425 2.34 26.39 -3.63
CA LYS A 425 1.94 24.97 -3.43
C LYS A 425 1.89 24.55 -1.95
N LEU A 426 2.21 25.48 -1.04
CA LEU A 426 2.44 25.18 0.37
C LEU A 426 1.13 24.98 1.11
N SER A 427 0.83 23.72 1.43
CA SER A 427 -0.34 23.25 2.17
C SER A 427 -0.19 23.22 3.66
N VAL A 428 1.01 22.84 4.12
CA VAL A 428 1.29 22.65 5.53
C VAL A 428 2.36 23.63 5.93
N LEU A 429 2.00 24.61 6.74
CA LEU A 429 2.95 25.52 7.38
C LEU A 429 2.86 25.37 8.90
N ASN A 430 3.86 24.74 9.48
CA ASN A 430 3.97 24.53 10.91
C ASN A 430 5.25 25.15 11.46
N VAL A 431 5.12 26.22 12.24
CA VAL A 431 6.22 26.89 12.94
C VAL A 431 5.94 27.03 14.44
N LYS A 432 5.03 26.19 14.95
CA LYS A 432 4.64 26.14 16.37
C LYS A 432 5.85 26.02 17.29
N ASP A 433 5.72 26.55 18.51
CA ASP A 433 6.68 26.32 19.60
C ASP A 433 8.10 26.77 19.21
N ASN A 434 8.21 28.07 18.94
CA ASN A 434 9.44 28.76 18.59
C ASN A 434 9.50 30.12 19.31
N LYS A 435 10.50 30.95 18.97
CA LYS A 435 10.70 32.31 19.49
C LYS A 435 10.39 33.37 18.41
N LEU A 436 9.48 33.09 17.47
CA LEU A 436 9.14 34.01 16.39
C LEU A 436 8.37 35.22 16.93
N SER A 437 8.70 36.40 16.44
CA SER A 437 8.15 37.70 16.83
C SER A 437 7.60 38.46 15.62
N GLY A 438 7.14 39.69 15.81
CA GLY A 438 6.53 40.48 14.72
C GLY A 438 5.07 40.10 14.49
N GLY A 439 4.49 40.57 13.38
CA GLY A 439 3.11 40.28 13.00
C GLY A 439 2.95 39.00 12.18
N VAL A 440 1.71 38.55 12.02
CA VAL A 440 1.40 37.52 11.01
C VAL A 440 1.46 38.18 9.62
N PRO A 441 2.32 37.72 8.70
CA PRO A 441 2.47 38.33 7.37
C PRO A 441 1.17 38.45 6.60
N ALA A 442 0.92 39.59 5.97
CA ALA A 442 -0.30 39.80 5.18
C ALA A 442 -0.32 38.89 3.94
N ARG A 443 0.85 38.61 3.36
CA ARG A 443 1.01 37.72 2.22
C ARG A 443 0.70 36.25 2.49
N ILE A 444 0.50 35.80 3.74
CA ILE A 444 0.00 34.43 4.00
C ILE A 444 -1.30 34.17 3.23
N GLY A 445 -2.16 35.19 3.05
CA GLY A 445 -3.38 35.08 2.24
C GLY A 445 -3.17 34.72 0.76
N GLN A 446 -1.93 34.78 0.26
CA GLN A 446 -1.58 34.38 -1.12
C GLN A 446 -1.33 32.87 -1.25
N LEU A 447 -1.22 32.16 -0.12
CA LEU A 447 -1.12 30.70 -0.09
C LEU A 447 -2.51 30.12 -0.36
N SER A 448 -2.91 30.11 -1.65
CA SER A 448 -4.20 29.60 -2.12
C SER A 448 -4.39 28.11 -1.83
N ASP A 449 -3.26 27.44 -1.75
CA ASP A 449 -3.11 26.02 -1.51
C ASP A 449 -2.65 25.80 -0.05
N LEU A 450 -3.23 26.45 0.96
CA LEU A 450 -2.88 26.21 2.37
C LEU A 450 -4.04 25.54 3.12
N GLU A 451 -3.85 24.32 3.62
CA GLU A 451 -4.82 23.52 4.39
C GLU A 451 -4.56 23.57 5.90
N PHE A 452 -3.29 23.60 6.33
CA PHE A 452 -2.87 23.57 7.73
C PHE A 452 -1.89 24.69 8.06
N LEU A 453 -2.25 25.52 9.06
CA LEU A 453 -1.43 26.61 9.57
C LEU A 453 -1.33 26.57 11.10
N ASP A 454 -0.13 26.28 11.62
CA ASP A 454 0.14 26.35 13.06
C ASP A 454 1.27 27.33 13.37
N LEU A 455 0.88 28.45 13.97
CA LEU A 455 1.74 29.52 14.47
C LEU A 455 1.73 29.59 16.00
N SER A 456 1.14 28.61 16.68
CA SER A 456 0.92 28.66 18.13
C SER A 456 2.24 28.60 18.92
N MET A 457 2.21 29.02 20.19
CA MET A 457 3.39 28.98 21.08
C MET A 457 4.59 29.76 20.53
N ASN A 458 4.36 31.02 20.17
CA ASN A 458 5.40 31.95 19.70
C ASN A 458 5.26 33.30 20.44
N MET A 459 6.00 34.32 20.00
CA MET A 459 5.92 35.71 20.49
C MET A 459 5.28 36.65 19.46
N LEU A 460 4.41 36.13 18.58
CA LEU A 460 3.76 36.92 17.52
C LEU A 460 2.83 37.97 18.14
N SER A 461 2.82 39.17 17.58
CA SER A 461 2.14 40.35 18.14
C SER A 461 1.40 41.14 17.05
N GLY A 462 0.54 42.08 17.45
CA GLY A 462 -0.29 42.82 16.50
C GLY A 462 -1.57 42.09 16.10
N PRO A 463 -2.34 42.64 15.15
CA PRO A 463 -3.61 42.08 14.74
C PRO A 463 -3.46 40.83 13.88
N ILE A 464 -4.44 39.94 13.95
CA ILE A 464 -4.62 38.88 12.95
C ILE A 464 -5.04 39.56 11.64
N THR A 465 -4.26 39.38 10.58
CA THR A 465 -4.58 39.97 9.27
C THR A 465 -5.85 39.37 8.67
N GLU A 466 -6.72 40.22 8.11
CA GLU A 466 -7.94 39.79 7.41
C GLU A 466 -7.62 38.91 6.19
N ARG A 467 -6.40 39.03 5.65
CA ARG A 467 -5.91 38.28 4.49
C ARG A 467 -5.81 36.77 4.73
N ILE A 468 -5.76 36.30 5.98
CA ILE A 468 -5.84 34.84 6.25
C ILE A 468 -7.14 34.24 5.71
N GLY A 469 -8.21 35.03 5.63
CA GLY A 469 -9.47 34.60 5.01
C GLY A 469 -9.37 34.34 3.50
N ASP A 470 -8.31 34.82 2.83
CA ASP A 470 -8.08 34.59 1.40
C ASP A 470 -7.51 33.16 1.14
N CYS A 471 -7.04 32.45 2.18
CA CYS A 471 -6.65 31.04 2.10
C CYS A 471 -7.90 30.13 2.06
N THR A 472 -8.52 30.01 0.89
CA THR A 472 -9.83 29.34 0.72
C THR A 472 -9.86 27.85 1.08
N LYS A 473 -8.71 27.18 1.13
CA LYS A 473 -8.60 25.75 1.45
C LYS A 473 -8.21 25.47 2.89
N LEU A 474 -8.00 26.51 3.70
CA LEU A 474 -7.50 26.38 5.07
C LEU A 474 -8.53 25.72 5.97
N GLN A 475 -8.17 24.55 6.51
CA GLN A 475 -9.03 23.70 7.34
C GLN A 475 -8.68 23.85 8.82
N ASP A 476 -7.37 23.88 9.11
CA ASP A 476 -6.84 23.89 10.47
C ASP A 476 -5.96 25.13 10.70
N LEU A 477 -6.34 25.92 11.71
CA LEU A 477 -5.63 27.14 12.09
C LEU A 477 -5.40 27.21 13.58
N HIS A 478 -4.13 27.31 13.96
CA HIS A 478 -3.70 27.41 15.36
C HIS A 478 -2.85 28.66 15.59
N LEU A 479 -3.34 29.57 16.44
CA LEU A 479 -2.68 30.84 16.80
C LEU A 479 -2.51 31.02 18.32
N SER A 480 -2.84 29.99 19.10
CA SER A 480 -2.87 30.05 20.56
C SER A 480 -1.50 30.36 21.17
N ARG A 481 -1.49 30.90 22.40
CA ARG A 481 -0.27 31.18 23.17
C ARG A 481 0.72 32.09 22.40
N ASN A 482 0.23 33.26 22.00
CA ASN A 482 1.00 34.34 21.37
C ASN A 482 0.71 35.68 22.08
N HIS A 483 1.18 36.80 21.51
CA HIS A 483 0.89 38.17 21.92
C HIS A 483 -0.05 38.91 20.95
N LEU A 484 -0.90 38.17 20.22
CA LEU A 484 -1.84 38.75 19.24
C LEU A 484 -2.90 39.61 19.93
N ASN A 485 -3.35 40.65 19.23
CA ASN A 485 -4.30 41.63 19.75
C ASN A 485 -5.37 42.00 18.72
N GLY A 486 -6.33 42.83 19.13
CA GLY A 486 -7.37 43.34 18.24
C GLY A 486 -8.57 42.41 18.09
N THR A 487 -9.42 42.72 17.11
CA THR A 487 -10.65 41.99 16.82
C THR A 487 -10.39 40.86 15.83
N ILE A 488 -11.04 39.72 16.00
CA ILE A 488 -11.10 38.70 14.94
C ILE A 488 -11.79 39.29 13.70
N PRO A 489 -11.18 39.29 12.51
CA PRO A 489 -11.75 39.94 11.32
C PRO A 489 -13.10 39.33 10.91
N TYR A 490 -14.05 40.19 10.52
CA TYR A 490 -15.44 39.81 10.26
C TYR A 490 -15.64 39.06 8.93
N GLN A 491 -14.75 39.27 7.95
CA GLN A 491 -14.70 38.47 6.71
C GLN A 491 -14.38 37.00 6.97
N MET A 492 -13.91 36.66 8.18
CA MET A 492 -13.65 35.29 8.64
C MET A 492 -14.83 34.69 9.43
N CYS A 493 -15.97 35.39 9.51
CA CYS A 493 -17.19 34.96 10.22
C CYS A 493 -18.49 35.01 9.40
N ASN A 494 -18.58 35.73 8.26
CA ASN A 494 -19.83 35.78 7.49
C ASN A 494 -19.68 36.31 6.04
N LEU A 495 -19.71 35.42 5.04
CA LEU A 495 -20.31 35.68 3.74
C LEU A 495 -21.09 34.44 3.27
N GLY A 496 -22.35 34.37 3.68
CA GLY A 496 -23.30 33.39 3.20
C GLY A 496 -23.66 33.63 1.74
N LEU A 497 -22.99 32.93 0.83
CA LEU A 497 -23.52 32.49 -0.47
C LEU A 497 -22.86 31.20 -1.01
N VAL A 498 -22.05 30.50 -0.19
CA VAL A 498 -21.62 29.10 -0.40
C VAL A 498 -21.63 28.42 0.98
N PRO A 499 -22.20 27.21 1.16
CA PRO A 499 -22.14 26.55 2.45
C PRO A 499 -20.71 26.07 2.74
N ASP A 500 -20.22 26.34 3.95
CA ASP A 500 -19.06 25.71 4.61
C ASP A 500 -17.62 26.17 4.33
N ILE A 501 -17.32 27.47 4.41
CA ILE A 501 -15.96 27.93 4.79
C ILE A 501 -16.08 28.78 6.05
N ASN A 502 -15.93 28.16 7.21
CA ASN A 502 -16.02 28.82 8.51
C ASN A 502 -14.89 28.32 9.42
N ILE A 503 -13.65 28.62 9.04
CA ILE A 503 -12.44 28.15 9.74
C ILE A 503 -12.42 28.48 11.24
N PHE A 504 -13.10 29.54 11.68
CA PHE A 504 -13.22 29.92 13.11
C PHE A 504 -14.44 29.38 13.84
N ARG A 505 -15.38 28.77 13.11
CA ARG A 505 -16.51 28.04 13.69
C ARG A 505 -16.19 26.55 13.84
N SER A 506 -15.32 26.01 12.97
CA SER A 506 -14.76 24.65 13.06
C SER A 506 -13.52 24.56 13.97
N SER A 507 -12.68 25.61 14.05
CA SER A 507 -11.56 25.61 14.97
C SER A 507 -12.01 25.76 16.42
N LYS A 508 -11.53 24.84 17.24
CA LYS A 508 -11.77 24.78 18.69
C LYS A 508 -11.32 26.09 19.34
N PRO A 509 -12.06 26.69 20.30
CA PRO A 509 -11.66 27.91 21.02
C PRO A 509 -10.23 27.90 21.58
N GLU A 510 -9.75 26.70 21.90
CA GLU A 510 -8.38 26.41 22.31
C GLU A 510 -7.33 26.90 21.30
N ALA A 511 -7.65 26.90 20.00
CA ALA A 511 -6.76 27.31 18.91
C ALA A 511 -6.45 28.81 18.88
N LEU A 512 -7.27 29.66 19.53
CA LEU A 512 -7.03 31.11 19.68
C LEU A 512 -6.69 31.52 21.12
N SER A 513 -6.76 30.57 22.05
CA SER A 513 -6.61 30.83 23.48
C SER A 513 -5.25 31.41 23.86
N ASN A 514 -5.18 32.02 25.05
CA ASN A 514 -3.94 32.59 25.60
C ASN A 514 -3.31 33.72 24.75
N ASN A 515 -4.13 34.50 24.05
CA ASN A 515 -3.77 35.80 23.47
C ASN A 515 -4.46 36.91 24.29
N LYS A 516 -3.69 37.64 25.13
CA LYS A 516 -4.25 38.50 26.20
C LYS A 516 -5.19 39.61 25.71
N HIS A 517 -4.99 40.11 24.50
CA HIS A 517 -5.67 41.30 23.97
C HIS A 517 -6.50 41.00 22.71
N LEU A 518 -6.72 39.72 22.40
CA LEU A 518 -7.57 39.28 21.30
C LEU A 518 -9.02 39.19 21.77
N CYS A 519 -9.96 39.75 21.00
CA CYS A 519 -11.38 39.76 21.33
C CYS A 519 -12.25 39.42 20.11
N GLY A 520 -13.46 38.92 20.33
CA GLY A 520 -14.39 38.61 19.24
C GLY A 520 -15.62 37.82 19.68
N ALA A 521 -16.56 37.60 18.76
CA ALA A 521 -17.81 36.89 19.00
C ALA A 521 -17.65 35.34 18.94
N ILE A 522 -16.52 34.81 19.42
CA ILE A 522 -16.23 33.38 19.50
C ILE A 522 -16.29 32.92 20.96
N LYS A 523 -16.98 31.80 21.21
CA LYS A 523 -17.11 31.20 22.54
C LYS A 523 -15.71 30.90 23.11
N GLY A 524 -15.31 31.55 24.20
CA GLY A 524 -13.99 31.36 24.83
C GLY A 524 -13.03 32.55 24.73
N LEU A 525 -13.35 33.57 23.93
CA LEU A 525 -12.63 34.85 23.89
C LEU A 525 -13.43 35.97 24.58
N PRO A 526 -12.76 37.00 25.12
CA PRO A 526 -13.45 38.15 25.68
C PRO A 526 -14.20 38.94 24.58
N PRO A 527 -15.40 39.49 24.87
CA PRO A 527 -16.08 40.36 23.93
C PRO A 527 -15.29 41.67 23.75
N CYS A 528 -15.27 42.19 22.52
CA CYS A 528 -14.61 43.47 22.27
C CYS A 528 -15.39 44.61 22.93
N ASN A 529 -14.75 45.33 23.86
CA ASN A 529 -15.34 46.52 24.45
C ASN A 529 -15.39 47.62 23.39
N VAL A 530 -16.56 47.78 22.78
CA VAL A 530 -16.91 49.01 22.06
C VAL A 530 -17.05 50.08 23.14
N THR A 531 -16.07 50.97 23.26
CA THR A 531 -16.22 52.18 24.06
C THR A 531 -17.30 53.04 23.41
N ARG A 532 -18.55 52.85 23.83
CA ARG A 532 -19.58 53.89 23.72
C ARG A 532 -19.18 55.01 24.68
N THR A 533 -18.72 56.12 24.10
CA THR A 533 -18.70 57.41 24.76
C THR A 533 -20.14 57.80 25.12
N GLU A 534 -20.59 57.39 26.30
CA GLU A 534 -21.73 58.01 26.96
C GLU A 534 -21.25 58.77 28.20
N ASN A 535 -21.20 60.09 28.02
CA ASN A 535 -21.11 61.08 29.07
C ASN A 535 -22.32 60.97 30.00
N VAL A 536 -22.18 60.42 31.21
CA VAL A 536 -23.03 60.80 32.36
C VAL A 536 -22.26 60.73 33.68
N GLY A 537 -22.06 61.92 34.28
CA GLY A 537 -22.45 62.21 35.67
C GLY A 537 -21.79 61.46 36.84
N LYS A 538 -20.94 62.20 37.56
CA LYS A 538 -20.37 61.89 38.89
C LYS A 538 -21.43 61.54 39.95
N SER A 539 -21.09 60.62 40.87
CA SER A 539 -21.14 60.85 42.33
C SER A 539 -20.36 59.77 43.11
N LYS A 540 -19.67 60.19 44.19
CA LYS A 540 -18.76 59.39 45.04
C LYS A 540 -19.42 59.01 46.39
N LYS A 541 -18.80 58.01 47.04
CA LYS A 541 -18.79 57.61 48.49
C LYS A 541 -19.87 56.58 48.89
N GLY A 542 -19.60 55.53 49.67
CA GLY A 542 -18.38 55.07 50.32
C GLY A 542 -18.60 53.77 51.13
N LYS A 543 -17.49 53.09 51.46
CA LYS A 543 -17.20 52.14 52.56
C LYS A 543 -18.21 51.03 52.94
N LEU A 544 -17.80 49.79 52.62
CA LEU A 544 -17.45 48.69 53.54
C LEU A 544 -18.15 48.62 54.91
N GLU A 545 -19.05 47.64 55.10
CA GLU A 545 -18.92 46.56 56.10
C GLU A 545 -20.12 45.58 56.07
N ILE A 546 -19.92 44.41 56.69
CA ILE A 546 -20.84 43.28 56.93
C ILE A 546 -20.82 42.17 55.84
N ILE A 547 -19.63 41.59 55.68
CA ILE A 547 -19.45 40.16 55.40
C ILE A 547 -19.10 39.53 56.76
N LEU A 548 -20.05 38.90 57.47
CA LEU A 548 -19.70 37.91 58.51
C LEU A 548 -20.81 36.96 59.00
N LEU A 549 -21.96 36.83 58.32
CA LEU A 549 -23.04 35.92 58.77
C LEU A 549 -23.60 34.96 57.70
N ALA A 550 -23.05 34.94 56.49
CA ALA A 550 -23.58 34.13 55.38
C ALA A 550 -22.72 32.90 55.00
N LEU A 551 -21.63 32.60 55.71
CA LEU A 551 -20.66 31.56 55.30
C LEU A 551 -20.79 30.20 56.03
N LEU A 552 -21.77 30.00 56.90
CA LEU A 552 -21.93 28.72 57.62
C LEU A 552 -23.14 27.87 57.19
N ALA A 553 -23.99 28.35 56.28
CA ALA A 553 -25.19 27.61 55.86
C ALA A 553 -25.06 26.85 54.52
N SER A 554 -24.07 27.14 53.68
CA SER A 554 -23.94 26.52 52.34
C SER A 554 -23.08 25.25 52.32
N GLY A 555 -22.22 25.05 53.33
CA GLY A 555 -21.34 23.86 53.40
C GLY A 555 -22.05 22.57 53.75
N LEU A 556 -23.09 22.63 54.60
CA LEU A 556 -23.80 21.43 55.08
C LEU A 556 -24.76 20.84 54.03
N PHE A 557 -25.29 21.68 53.13
CA PHE A 557 -26.23 21.26 52.09
C PHE A 557 -25.52 20.50 50.95
N LEU A 558 -24.31 20.94 50.57
CA LEU A 558 -23.51 20.28 49.53
C LEU A 558 -22.99 18.90 49.98
N LEU A 559 -22.69 18.74 51.28
CA LEU A 559 -22.21 17.47 51.84
C LEU A 559 -23.34 16.42 51.92
N LEU A 560 -24.57 16.84 52.25
CA LEU A 560 -25.74 15.96 52.30
C LEU A 560 -26.23 15.52 50.91
N THR A 561 -26.15 16.41 49.90
CA THR A 561 -26.51 16.08 48.51
C THR A 561 -25.53 15.09 47.89
N PHE A 562 -24.23 15.19 48.20
CA PHE A 562 -23.22 14.27 47.68
C PHE A 562 -23.37 12.84 48.24
N VAL A 563 -23.70 12.70 49.53
CA VAL A 563 -23.95 11.40 50.16
C VAL A 563 -25.26 10.77 49.64
N TRP A 564 -26.30 11.56 49.38
CA TRP A 564 -27.55 11.06 48.81
C TRP A 564 -27.37 10.54 47.37
N ILE A 565 -26.58 11.24 46.55
CA ILE A 565 -26.26 10.82 45.18
C ILE A 565 -25.47 9.50 45.18
N LEU A 566 -24.53 9.31 46.10
CA LEU A 566 -23.76 8.06 46.22
C LEU A 566 -24.65 6.87 46.63
N VAL A 567 -25.61 7.08 47.54
CA VAL A 567 -26.58 6.05 47.97
C VAL A 567 -27.58 5.73 46.84
N CYS A 568 -28.01 6.72 46.05
CA CYS A 568 -28.87 6.52 44.88
C CYS A 568 -28.15 5.75 43.75
N CYS A 569 -26.87 6.03 43.52
CA CYS A 569 -26.05 5.33 42.53
C CYS A 569 -25.79 3.87 42.91
N TRP A 570 -25.72 3.54 44.21
CA TRP A 570 -25.56 2.17 44.68
C TRP A 570 -26.85 1.34 44.64
N LYS A 571 -28.03 1.94 44.84
CA LYS A 571 -29.31 1.22 44.70
C LYS A 571 -29.74 0.95 43.26
N LYS A 572 -29.25 1.71 42.27
CA LYS A 572 -29.65 1.55 40.86
C LYS A 572 -28.90 0.46 40.09
N ARG A 573 -27.96 -0.25 40.73
CA ARG A 573 -27.20 -1.36 40.11
C ARG A 573 -27.81 -2.76 40.31
N SER A 574 -29.03 -2.87 40.85
CA SER A 574 -29.70 -4.16 40.95
C SER A 574 -31.21 -4.03 40.66
N LYS A 575 -31.58 -4.15 39.38
CA LYS A 575 -32.71 -4.97 38.86
C LYS A 575 -33.03 -4.64 37.39
N LYS A 576 -33.50 -5.68 36.73
CA LYS A 576 -33.51 -5.99 35.29
C LYS A 576 -34.84 -5.59 34.61
N ALA A 577 -34.76 -5.45 33.28
CA ALA A 577 -35.69 -5.96 32.24
C ALA A 577 -37.05 -5.29 31.90
N MET A 578 -37.22 -5.16 30.57
CA MET A 578 -38.39 -5.44 29.69
C MET A 578 -39.53 -4.42 29.42
N ASN A 579 -39.74 -4.25 28.10
CA ASN A 579 -40.95 -4.04 27.28
C ASN A 579 -41.43 -2.63 26.84
N SER A 580 -41.39 -2.46 25.50
CA SER A 580 -42.44 -2.04 24.50
C SER A 580 -43.44 -0.94 24.90
N GLU A 581 -43.87 0.01 24.04
CA GLU A 581 -44.20 -0.09 22.61
C GLU A 581 -44.45 1.31 21.96
N ARG A 582 -44.60 1.30 20.62
CA ARG A 582 -44.54 2.36 19.58
C ARG A 582 -45.65 3.43 19.53
N ALA A 583 -45.36 4.53 18.79
CA ALA A 583 -46.19 5.03 17.68
C ALA A 583 -45.34 5.74 16.60
N GLN A 584 -45.67 5.46 15.33
CA GLN A 584 -44.89 5.69 14.10
C GLN A 584 -44.87 7.14 13.57
N LYS A 585 -43.75 7.50 12.92
CA LYS A 585 -43.74 8.14 11.59
C LYS A 585 -42.51 7.66 10.82
N GLU A 586 -42.75 7.17 9.60
CA GLU A 586 -41.75 6.60 8.69
C GLU A 586 -40.85 7.72 8.12
N GLU A 587 -39.59 7.73 8.54
CA GLU A 587 -38.48 8.36 7.81
C GLU A 587 -37.35 7.33 7.71
N ASN A 588 -36.75 7.23 6.53
CA ASN A 588 -35.63 6.33 6.26
C ASN A 588 -34.45 6.70 7.18
N PRO A 589 -34.02 5.83 8.12
CA PRO A 589 -33.04 6.19 9.14
C PRO A 589 -31.63 6.47 8.59
N PHE A 590 -31.45 6.39 7.27
CA PHE A 590 -30.19 6.58 6.56
C PHE A 590 -30.11 7.89 5.73
N SER A 591 -31.12 8.77 5.79
CA SER A 591 -31.00 10.11 5.19
C SER A 591 -30.54 11.12 6.24
N VAL A 592 -29.43 11.80 5.95
CA VAL A 592 -28.73 12.85 6.72
C VAL A 592 -27.51 12.32 7.50
N CYS A 593 -26.34 12.71 7.01
CA CYS A 593 -25.02 12.45 7.56
C CYS A 593 -24.89 13.07 8.96
N TYR A 594 -24.65 12.21 9.96
CA TYR A 594 -24.12 12.40 11.33
C TYR A 594 -24.91 11.45 12.25
N PHE A 595 -24.49 10.19 12.33
CA PHE A 595 -25.18 9.20 13.17
C PHE A 595 -24.33 8.78 14.38
N GLU A 596 -24.81 9.08 15.59
CA GLU A 596 -24.25 8.56 16.85
C GLU A 596 -24.55 7.05 16.96
N GLY A 597 -23.57 6.23 16.59
CA GLY A 597 -23.64 4.77 16.45
C GLY A 597 -23.91 3.91 17.69
N LYS A 598 -24.67 4.37 18.69
CA LYS A 598 -25.00 3.55 19.88
C LYS A 598 -26.12 2.52 19.67
N ILE A 599 -27.09 2.82 18.81
CA ILE A 599 -28.24 1.93 18.56
C ILE A 599 -27.85 0.83 17.56
N LEU A 600 -27.20 1.21 16.45
CA LEU A 600 -26.82 0.31 15.34
C LEU A 600 -25.69 -0.67 15.69
N TYR A 601 -24.79 -0.29 16.60
CA TYR A 601 -23.66 -1.14 17.02
C TYR A 601 -24.13 -2.45 17.66
N LYS A 602 -25.19 -2.39 18.47
CA LYS A 602 -25.72 -3.58 19.16
C LYS A 602 -26.36 -4.56 18.17
N ASP A 603 -27.14 -4.05 17.22
CA ASP A 603 -27.83 -4.87 16.22
C ASP A 603 -26.84 -5.53 15.25
N ILE A 604 -25.76 -4.84 14.88
CA ILE A 604 -24.66 -5.44 14.10
C ILE A 604 -23.97 -6.57 14.87
N LEU A 605 -23.66 -6.37 16.15
CA LEU A 605 -23.06 -7.43 16.97
C LEU A 605 -23.99 -8.64 17.14
N GLU A 606 -25.29 -8.41 17.33
CA GLU A 606 -26.26 -9.49 17.48
C GLU A 606 -26.42 -10.27 16.17
N THR A 607 -26.59 -9.57 15.04
CA THR A 607 -26.82 -10.19 13.73
C THR A 607 -25.59 -10.90 13.16
N THR A 608 -24.39 -10.44 13.50
CA THR A 608 -23.12 -11.08 13.11
C THR A 608 -22.61 -12.09 14.14
N ASN A 609 -23.35 -12.33 15.23
CA ASN A 609 -22.91 -13.14 16.37
C ASN A 609 -21.50 -12.74 16.86
N ASN A 610 -21.30 -11.45 17.10
CA ASN A 610 -20.01 -10.87 17.50
C ASN A 610 -18.89 -11.13 16.46
N PHE A 611 -19.20 -10.93 15.17
CA PHE A 611 -18.29 -11.14 14.05
C PHE A 611 -17.78 -12.59 13.91
N ASP A 612 -18.70 -13.54 14.04
CA ASP A 612 -18.44 -14.97 13.81
C ASP A 612 -18.12 -15.23 12.33
N ASP A 613 -17.12 -16.08 12.08
CA ASP A 613 -16.64 -16.41 10.73
C ASP A 613 -17.73 -17.05 9.85
N LYS A 614 -18.80 -17.61 10.42
CA LYS A 614 -20.02 -18.02 9.70
C LYS A 614 -20.60 -16.93 8.80
N TYR A 615 -20.51 -15.67 9.22
CA TYR A 615 -21.07 -14.52 8.50
C TYR A 615 -20.03 -13.80 7.64
N CYS A 616 -18.79 -14.27 7.64
CA CYS A 616 -17.70 -13.72 6.84
C CYS A 616 -17.95 -14.02 5.35
N ILE A 617 -18.00 -12.97 4.54
CA ILE A 617 -18.22 -13.03 3.08
C ILE A 617 -16.99 -12.62 2.28
N GLY A 618 -15.93 -12.13 2.96
CA GLY A 618 -14.68 -11.76 2.32
C GLY A 618 -13.57 -11.52 3.33
N VAL A 619 -12.33 -11.88 2.96
CA VAL A 619 -11.13 -11.64 3.77
C VAL A 619 -10.12 -10.90 2.88
N GLY A 620 -9.72 -9.70 3.29
CA GLY A 620 -8.72 -8.88 2.61
C GLY A 620 -7.53 -8.58 3.52
N GLY A 621 -6.50 -7.92 2.96
CA GLY A 621 -5.29 -7.53 3.72
C GLY A 621 -5.59 -6.58 4.90
N PHE A 622 -6.69 -5.83 4.82
CA PHE A 622 -7.04 -4.80 5.81
C PHE A 622 -8.16 -5.22 6.78
N GLY A 623 -8.74 -6.40 6.63
CA GLY A 623 -9.83 -6.86 7.50
C GLY A 623 -10.74 -7.94 6.91
N LYS A 624 -11.78 -8.30 7.66
CA LYS A 624 -12.82 -9.25 7.27
C LYS A 624 -14.14 -8.54 7.01
N VAL A 625 -14.87 -8.93 5.97
CA VAL A 625 -16.18 -8.40 5.61
C VAL A 625 -17.26 -9.39 6.01
N TYR A 626 -18.28 -8.92 6.71
CA TYR A 626 -19.37 -9.73 7.24
C TYR A 626 -20.71 -9.29 6.66
N LYS A 627 -21.60 -10.26 6.40
CA LYS A 627 -22.98 -9.99 6.00
C LYS A 627 -23.84 -9.77 7.24
N ALA A 628 -24.41 -8.56 7.40
CA ALA A 628 -25.30 -8.21 8.50
C ALA A 628 -26.72 -7.99 7.98
N LYS A 629 -27.70 -8.73 8.52
CA LYS A 629 -29.11 -8.62 8.15
C LYS A 629 -29.91 -8.00 9.29
N MET A 630 -30.46 -6.81 9.11
CA MET A 630 -31.08 -6.05 10.19
C MET A 630 -32.43 -6.65 10.63
N PRO A 631 -32.70 -6.78 11.94
CA PRO A 631 -33.91 -7.42 12.44
C PRO A 631 -35.20 -6.69 12.06
N ASP A 632 -35.18 -5.35 12.08
CA ASP A 632 -36.39 -4.52 11.97
C ASP A 632 -36.77 -4.10 10.54
N SER A 633 -35.79 -4.05 9.62
CA SER A 633 -36.00 -3.57 8.23
C SER A 633 -35.77 -4.62 7.15
N ASN A 634 -35.32 -5.83 7.52
CA ASN A 634 -34.89 -6.90 6.60
C ASN A 634 -33.78 -6.47 5.61
N GLN A 635 -33.18 -5.30 5.82
CA GLN A 635 -32.13 -4.73 5.00
C GLN A 635 -30.79 -5.44 5.27
N VAL A 636 -30.00 -5.64 4.23
CA VAL A 636 -28.71 -6.34 4.29
C VAL A 636 -27.58 -5.35 4.07
N PHE A 637 -26.55 -5.44 4.91
CA PHE A 637 -25.35 -4.61 4.85
C PHE A 637 -24.10 -5.47 4.78
N ALA A 638 -23.05 -4.92 4.16
CA ALA A 638 -21.70 -5.46 4.24
C ALA A 638 -20.94 -4.69 5.34
N VAL A 639 -20.39 -5.39 6.32
CA VAL A 639 -19.69 -4.80 7.47
C VAL A 639 -18.23 -5.20 7.43
N LYS A 640 -17.34 -4.28 7.06
CA LYS A 640 -15.89 -4.50 7.03
C LYS A 640 -15.30 -4.21 8.40
N LYS A 641 -14.86 -5.24 9.12
CA LYS A 641 -14.15 -5.13 10.39
C LYS A 641 -12.65 -5.15 10.16
N LEU A 642 -11.95 -4.17 10.70
CA LEU A 642 -10.50 -4.05 10.55
C LEU A 642 -9.76 -4.94 11.55
N ASN A 643 -8.61 -5.48 11.13
CA ASN A 643 -7.75 -6.32 11.97
C ASN A 643 -6.85 -5.46 12.86
N PHE A 644 -7.19 -5.30 14.14
CA PHE A 644 -6.27 -4.77 15.15
C PHE A 644 -5.57 -5.94 15.83
N GLN A 645 -4.36 -6.29 15.40
CA GLN A 645 -3.45 -7.12 16.20
C GLN A 645 -2.54 -6.20 17.02
N ALA A 646 -2.25 -6.59 18.26
CA ALA A 646 -1.57 -5.75 19.25
C ALA A 646 -0.06 -5.59 18.98
N THR A 647 0.30 -4.78 17.97
CA THR A 647 1.62 -4.17 17.78
C THR A 647 1.45 -2.73 17.29
N ASP A 648 2.28 -1.79 17.74
CA ASP A 648 2.02 -0.35 17.59
C ASP A 648 1.99 0.16 16.12
N ASP A 649 2.73 -0.45 15.19
CA ASP A 649 2.78 0.03 13.78
C ASP A 649 1.61 -0.48 12.92
N SER A 650 1.14 -1.71 13.15
CA SER A 650 -0.02 -2.27 12.42
C SER A 650 -1.33 -1.54 12.77
N GLN A 651 -1.38 -0.92 13.96
CA GLN A 651 -2.47 -0.05 14.37
C GLN A 651 -2.46 1.26 13.58
N ILE A 652 -1.30 1.87 13.36
CA ILE A 652 -1.18 3.16 12.66
C ILE A 652 -1.60 3.01 11.18
N GLU A 653 -1.17 1.94 10.51
CA GLU A 653 -1.57 1.68 9.12
C GLU A 653 -3.06 1.33 9.00
N SER A 654 -3.60 0.51 9.90
CA SER A 654 -5.04 0.19 9.93
C SER A 654 -5.90 1.42 10.24
N ILE A 655 -5.45 2.31 11.13
CA ILE A 655 -6.11 3.60 11.43
C ILE A 655 -6.05 4.54 10.22
N LYS A 656 -4.91 4.58 9.52
CA LYS A 656 -4.75 5.40 8.32
C LYS A 656 -5.64 4.93 7.17
N ASN A 657 -5.70 3.62 6.93
CA ASN A 657 -6.54 3.04 5.88
C ASN A 657 -8.03 3.24 6.21
N PHE A 658 -8.42 3.05 7.48
CA PHE A 658 -9.75 3.44 7.97
C PHE A 658 -10.06 4.91 7.68
N GLY A 659 -9.13 5.81 8.03
CA GLY A 659 -9.27 7.24 7.78
C GLY A 659 -9.44 7.59 6.30
N ASN A 660 -8.63 7.00 5.42
CA ASN A 660 -8.72 7.22 3.97
C ASN A 660 -10.06 6.75 3.41
N GLU A 661 -10.50 5.55 3.80
CA GLU A 661 -11.72 4.93 3.29
C GLU A 661 -12.98 5.69 3.77
N VAL A 662 -12.99 6.13 5.03
CA VAL A 662 -14.05 7.03 5.54
C VAL A 662 -14.04 8.34 4.76
N ALA A 663 -12.89 9.00 4.65
CA ALA A 663 -12.78 10.30 3.99
C ALA A 663 -13.24 10.25 2.53
N ALA A 664 -12.75 9.27 1.75
CA ALA A 664 -13.11 9.13 0.33
C ALA A 664 -14.61 8.88 0.14
N LEU A 665 -15.20 7.96 0.91
CA LEU A 665 -16.59 7.55 0.72
C LEU A 665 -17.61 8.49 1.40
N THR A 666 -17.18 9.39 2.28
CA THR A 666 -18.05 10.48 2.75
C THR A 666 -18.27 11.55 1.68
N GLU A 667 -17.31 11.74 0.77
CA GLU A 667 -17.39 12.76 -0.29
C GLU A 667 -17.91 12.21 -1.63
N ILE A 668 -17.75 10.92 -1.87
CA ILE A 668 -18.18 10.29 -3.12
C ILE A 668 -19.65 9.86 -3.06
N ARG A 669 -20.43 10.25 -4.07
CA ARG A 669 -21.75 9.66 -4.36
C ARG A 669 -21.90 9.44 -5.86
N HIS A 670 -21.68 8.20 -6.29
CA HIS A 670 -21.76 7.82 -7.70
C HIS A 670 -22.39 6.44 -7.86
N ARG A 671 -23.19 6.22 -8.91
CA ARG A 671 -23.91 4.95 -9.14
C ARG A 671 -23.01 3.73 -9.33
N ASN A 672 -21.75 3.93 -9.74
CA ASN A 672 -20.76 2.88 -9.95
C ASN A 672 -19.71 2.80 -8.83
N ILE A 673 -20.00 3.35 -7.64
CA ILE A 673 -19.13 3.30 -6.46
C ILE A 673 -19.97 2.85 -5.27
N VAL A 674 -19.43 1.92 -4.46
CA VAL A 674 -20.15 1.42 -3.29
C VAL A 674 -20.47 2.52 -2.29
N LYS A 675 -21.69 2.50 -1.75
CA LYS A 675 -22.18 3.46 -0.78
C LYS A 675 -21.77 3.09 0.64
N LEU A 676 -21.12 4.02 1.34
CA LEU A 676 -20.90 3.96 2.78
C LEU A 676 -22.13 4.52 3.52
N PHE A 677 -22.71 3.72 4.42
CA PHE A 677 -23.81 4.15 5.30
C PHE A 677 -23.32 4.71 6.63
N GLY A 678 -22.16 4.25 7.12
CA GLY A 678 -21.58 4.74 8.36
C GLY A 678 -20.38 3.93 8.82
N PHE A 679 -19.80 4.32 9.95
CA PHE A 679 -18.66 3.66 10.55
C PHE A 679 -18.76 3.65 12.08
N CYS A 680 -18.04 2.73 12.72
CA CYS A 680 -17.88 2.67 14.17
C CYS A 680 -16.38 2.71 14.52
N SER A 681 -16.04 3.54 15.52
CA SER A 681 -14.67 3.67 16.06
C SER A 681 -14.67 3.65 17.61
N GLN A 682 -15.64 2.95 18.23
CA GLN A 682 -15.83 2.99 19.69
C GLN A 682 -15.51 1.64 20.35
N GLY A 683 -14.57 1.63 21.31
CA GLY A 683 -14.27 0.46 22.15
C GLY A 683 -13.36 -0.58 21.47
N MET A 684 -13.77 -1.86 21.48
CA MET A 684 -12.97 -3.01 20.99
C MET A 684 -13.15 -3.32 19.49
N HIS A 685 -14.00 -2.57 18.77
CA HIS A 685 -14.32 -2.84 17.36
C HIS A 685 -14.31 -1.56 16.53
N THR A 686 -13.56 -1.60 15.43
CA THR A 686 -13.56 -0.58 14.39
C THR A 686 -14.06 -1.24 13.10
N PHE A 687 -15.15 -0.71 12.53
CA PHE A 687 -15.75 -1.27 11.33
C PHE A 687 -16.49 -0.24 10.48
N LEU A 688 -16.65 -0.56 9.20
CA LEU A 688 -17.32 0.23 8.17
C LEU A 688 -18.57 -0.50 7.70
N VAL A 689 -19.66 0.24 7.46
CA VAL A 689 -20.97 -0.31 7.05
C VAL A 689 -21.31 0.18 5.65
N TYR A 690 -21.30 -0.73 4.68
CA TYR A 690 -21.59 -0.47 3.27
C TYR A 690 -22.93 -1.05 2.86
N GLU A 691 -23.41 -0.60 1.70
CA GLU A 691 -24.39 -1.38 0.96
C GLU A 691 -23.89 -2.79 0.65
N PHE A 692 -24.81 -3.74 0.61
CA PHE A 692 -24.51 -5.11 0.24
C PHE A 692 -24.78 -5.30 -1.26
N VAL A 693 -23.72 -5.59 -2.03
CA VAL A 693 -23.79 -5.84 -3.47
C VAL A 693 -23.85 -7.36 -3.71
N GLU A 694 -24.89 -7.85 -4.39
CA GLU A 694 -25.34 -9.24 -4.24
C GLU A 694 -24.47 -10.29 -4.92
N ARG A 695 -23.87 -10.01 -6.09
CA ARG A 695 -23.07 -11.01 -6.83
C ARG A 695 -21.61 -11.07 -6.38
N GLY A 696 -21.20 -10.22 -5.45
CA GLY A 696 -19.82 -10.18 -4.96
C GLY A 696 -18.85 -9.65 -6.02
N SER A 697 -17.59 -10.09 -5.95
CA SER A 697 -16.51 -9.55 -6.76
C SER A 697 -16.53 -10.04 -8.21
N LEU A 698 -16.13 -9.18 -9.14
CA LEU A 698 -15.93 -9.51 -10.54
C LEU A 698 -14.87 -10.62 -10.69
N ALA A 699 -13.84 -10.61 -9.83
CA ALA A 699 -12.86 -11.68 -9.76
C ALA A 699 -13.54 -13.03 -9.52
N ASP A 700 -14.50 -13.15 -8.61
CA ASP A 700 -15.23 -14.40 -8.36
C ASP A 700 -16.10 -14.83 -9.56
N ILE A 701 -16.67 -13.86 -10.27
CA ILE A 701 -17.53 -14.09 -11.44
C ILE A 701 -16.71 -14.58 -12.64
N LEU A 702 -15.64 -13.89 -13.02
CA LEU A 702 -14.77 -14.28 -14.15
C LEU A 702 -14.10 -15.64 -13.91
N ARG A 703 -13.93 -15.98 -12.63
CA ARG A 703 -13.30 -17.19 -12.12
C ARG A 703 -14.20 -18.45 -12.13
N SER A 704 -15.51 -18.27 -12.30
CA SER A 704 -16.50 -19.34 -12.44
C SER A 704 -16.94 -19.43 -13.90
N ASP A 705 -16.72 -20.58 -14.56
CA ASP A 705 -17.09 -20.73 -15.97
C ASP A 705 -18.59 -20.48 -16.20
N GLU A 706 -19.45 -20.97 -15.30
CA GLU A 706 -20.90 -20.78 -15.39
C GLU A 706 -21.32 -19.30 -15.25
N GLU A 707 -20.69 -18.55 -14.34
CA GLU A 707 -21.03 -17.13 -14.12
C GLU A 707 -20.37 -16.21 -15.17
N ALA A 708 -19.16 -16.56 -15.63
CA ALA A 708 -18.46 -15.84 -16.69
C ALA A 708 -19.16 -15.97 -18.05
N GLU A 709 -19.79 -17.11 -18.33
CA GLU A 709 -20.66 -17.32 -19.50
C GLU A 709 -21.95 -16.48 -19.42
N LYS A 710 -22.51 -16.31 -18.21
CA LYS A 710 -23.67 -15.42 -17.99
C LYS A 710 -23.34 -13.94 -18.20
N LEU A 711 -22.07 -13.55 -18.06
CA LEU A 711 -21.57 -12.21 -18.33
C LEU A 711 -21.20 -12.07 -19.81
N ASP A 712 -22.23 -11.99 -20.67
CA ASP A 712 -22.10 -11.81 -22.12
C ASP A 712 -21.30 -10.54 -22.52
N TRP A 713 -20.98 -10.41 -23.81
CA TRP A 713 -20.20 -9.27 -24.32
C TRP A 713 -20.83 -7.91 -23.99
N GLY A 714 -22.16 -7.80 -24.06
CA GLY A 714 -22.85 -6.57 -23.72
C GLY A 714 -22.67 -6.21 -22.25
N LYS A 715 -22.79 -7.18 -21.34
CA LYS A 715 -22.54 -7.01 -19.91
C LYS A 715 -21.07 -6.67 -19.63
N ARG A 716 -20.11 -7.34 -20.26
CA ARG A 716 -18.67 -7.04 -20.10
C ARG A 716 -18.32 -5.62 -20.50
N ILE A 717 -18.86 -5.14 -21.62
CA ILE A 717 -18.71 -3.75 -22.06
C ILE A 717 -19.34 -2.79 -21.03
N ARG A 718 -20.53 -3.11 -20.49
CA ARG A 718 -21.16 -2.30 -19.45
C ARG A 718 -20.35 -2.24 -18.16
N VAL A 719 -19.76 -3.36 -17.72
CA VAL A 719 -18.87 -3.40 -16.55
C VAL A 719 -17.66 -2.49 -16.76
N ALA A 720 -16.95 -2.62 -17.89
CA ALA A 720 -15.81 -1.76 -18.21
C ALA A 720 -16.21 -0.27 -18.27
N LYS A 721 -17.39 0.03 -18.84
CA LYS A 721 -17.96 1.37 -18.88
C LYS A 721 -18.28 1.91 -17.48
N GLY A 722 -18.88 1.10 -16.61
CA GLY A 722 -19.20 1.47 -15.23
C GLY A 722 -17.96 1.84 -14.41
N VAL A 723 -16.89 1.04 -14.54
CA VAL A 723 -15.59 1.34 -13.89
C VAL A 723 -14.96 2.61 -14.48
N ALA A 724 -15.00 2.78 -15.81
CA ALA A 724 -14.48 4.00 -16.45
C ALA A 724 -15.22 5.27 -15.98
N HIS A 725 -16.54 5.19 -15.77
CA HIS A 725 -17.33 6.27 -15.21
C HIS A 725 -16.98 6.57 -13.75
N ALA A 726 -16.85 5.54 -12.91
CA ALA A 726 -16.42 5.71 -11.53
C ALA A 726 -15.06 6.42 -11.45
N LEU A 727 -14.08 5.98 -12.24
CA LEU A 727 -12.75 6.59 -12.28
C LEU A 727 -12.79 8.00 -12.84
N SER A 728 -13.54 8.24 -13.91
CA SER A 728 -13.70 9.59 -14.47
C SER A 728 -14.27 10.57 -13.43
N TYR A 729 -15.30 10.15 -12.69
CA TYR A 729 -15.90 10.94 -11.62
C TYR A 729 -14.87 11.25 -10.53
N MET A 730 -14.16 10.23 -10.03
CA MET A 730 -13.16 10.41 -8.98
C MET A 730 -11.98 11.30 -9.41
N HIS A 731 -11.48 11.15 -10.64
CA HIS A 731 -10.30 11.89 -11.11
C HIS A 731 -10.59 13.32 -11.54
N HIS A 732 -11.82 13.61 -11.95
CA HIS A 732 -12.11 14.86 -12.66
C HIS A 732 -13.32 15.64 -12.15
N ASP A 733 -14.21 15.01 -11.38
CA ASP A 733 -15.43 15.64 -10.87
C ASP A 733 -15.38 15.76 -9.33
N CYS A 734 -14.64 14.89 -8.64
CA CYS A 734 -14.26 15.11 -7.23
C CYS A 734 -13.17 16.17 -7.11
N VAL A 735 -13.30 17.05 -6.12
CA VAL A 735 -12.32 18.09 -5.81
C VAL A 735 -12.01 18.02 -4.32
N PRO A 736 -10.77 17.66 -3.92
CA PRO A 736 -9.63 17.30 -4.78
C PRO A 736 -9.81 15.93 -5.49
N PRO A 737 -9.13 15.68 -6.63
CA PRO A 737 -9.21 14.40 -7.33
C PRO A 737 -8.87 13.22 -6.41
N ILE A 738 -9.64 12.15 -6.47
CA ILE A 738 -9.47 10.96 -5.63
C ILE A 738 -8.87 9.85 -6.49
N ILE A 739 -7.71 9.33 -6.10
CA ILE A 739 -7.03 8.23 -6.79
C ILE A 739 -7.18 6.97 -5.94
N HIS A 740 -7.75 5.94 -6.53
CA HIS A 740 -8.07 4.71 -5.83
C HIS A 740 -6.82 3.90 -5.49
N ARG A 741 -5.85 3.82 -6.42
CA ARG A 741 -4.57 3.10 -6.33
C ARG A 741 -4.67 1.57 -6.25
N ASP A 742 -5.88 1.00 -6.25
CA ASP A 742 -6.08 -0.45 -6.16
C ASP A 742 -7.27 -0.92 -7.00
N ILE A 743 -7.31 -0.46 -8.25
CA ILE A 743 -8.31 -0.94 -9.22
C ILE A 743 -7.90 -2.34 -9.69
N SER A 744 -8.71 -3.33 -9.34
CA SER A 744 -8.55 -4.73 -9.74
C SER A 744 -9.91 -5.43 -9.78
N SER A 745 -10.00 -6.60 -10.39
CA SER A 745 -11.24 -7.39 -10.43
C SER A 745 -11.74 -7.81 -9.04
N LYS A 746 -10.87 -7.86 -8.02
CA LYS A 746 -11.25 -8.14 -6.62
C LYS A 746 -12.05 -7.00 -5.98
N ASN A 747 -11.78 -5.77 -6.42
CA ASN A 747 -12.35 -4.55 -5.85
C ASN A 747 -13.51 -3.97 -6.68
N VAL A 748 -13.92 -4.65 -7.75
CA VAL A 748 -15.13 -4.32 -8.52
C VAL A 748 -16.22 -5.32 -8.17
N LEU A 749 -17.32 -4.86 -7.60
CA LEU A 749 -18.48 -5.68 -7.24
C LEU A 749 -19.58 -5.56 -8.30
N LEU A 750 -20.34 -6.63 -8.55
CA LEU A 750 -21.49 -6.61 -9.46
C LEU A 750 -22.82 -6.76 -8.71
N ASP A 751 -23.78 -5.90 -9.00
CA ASP A 751 -25.13 -6.03 -8.46
C ASP A 751 -25.96 -7.09 -9.20
N SER A 752 -27.22 -7.26 -8.80
CA SER A 752 -28.15 -8.18 -9.45
C SER A 752 -28.30 -7.97 -10.98
N GLU A 753 -28.16 -6.74 -11.47
CA GLU A 753 -28.24 -6.33 -12.87
C GLU A 753 -26.89 -6.37 -13.63
N HIS A 754 -25.82 -6.78 -12.94
CA HIS A 754 -24.43 -6.80 -13.43
C HIS A 754 -23.83 -5.41 -13.67
N GLU A 755 -24.34 -4.39 -12.97
CA GLU A 755 -23.72 -3.07 -12.94
C GLU A 755 -22.53 -3.05 -11.97
N ALA A 756 -21.45 -2.43 -12.42
CA ALA A 756 -20.19 -2.40 -11.70
C ALA A 756 -20.17 -1.33 -10.60
N HIS A 757 -19.71 -1.74 -9.41
CA HIS A 757 -19.53 -0.89 -8.24
C HIS A 757 -18.08 -1.00 -7.74
N VAL A 758 -17.31 0.07 -7.86
CA VAL A 758 -15.92 0.14 -7.35
C VAL A 758 -15.96 0.20 -5.81
N SER A 759 -15.10 -0.57 -5.16
CA SER A 759 -15.05 -0.79 -3.72
C SER A 759 -13.62 -0.83 -3.17
N ASP A 760 -13.48 -0.87 -1.84
CA ASP A 760 -12.20 -0.91 -1.09
C ASP A 760 -11.32 0.34 -1.27
N PHE A 761 -11.72 1.41 -0.60
CA PHE A 761 -11.02 2.70 -0.64
C PHE A 761 -9.94 2.82 0.45
N GLY A 762 -9.53 1.70 1.08
CA GLY A 762 -8.50 1.71 2.14
C GLY A 762 -7.16 2.29 1.65
N THR A 763 -6.87 2.07 0.38
CA THR A 763 -5.70 2.61 -0.31
C THR A 763 -6.03 3.87 -1.10
N ALA A 764 -7.21 4.48 -1.00
CA ALA A 764 -7.49 5.72 -1.73
C ALA A 764 -6.62 6.88 -1.25
N LYS A 765 -6.35 7.83 -2.14
CA LYS A 765 -5.61 9.05 -1.84
C LYS A 765 -6.17 10.22 -2.61
N PHE A 766 -6.38 11.32 -1.90
CA PHE A 766 -6.72 12.58 -2.51
C PHE A 766 -5.46 13.22 -3.09
N LEU A 767 -5.46 13.54 -4.38
CA LEU A 767 -4.46 14.38 -5.03
C LEU A 767 -4.81 15.83 -4.76
N ASN A 768 -4.61 16.22 -3.51
CA ASN A 768 -4.62 17.64 -3.19
C ASN A 768 -3.42 18.23 -3.94
N PRO A 769 -3.58 19.35 -4.68
CA PRO A 769 -2.46 20.13 -5.24
C PRO A 769 -1.37 20.46 -4.19
N GLU A 770 -1.81 20.36 -2.94
CA GLU A 770 -1.28 20.60 -1.62
C GLU A 770 -0.71 19.39 -0.87
N SER A 771 -0.71 18.19 -1.44
CA SER A 771 -0.17 17.02 -0.77
C SER A 771 0.92 16.39 -1.61
N SER A 772 1.91 15.74 -0.98
CA SER A 772 2.91 14.98 -1.71
C SER A 772 2.20 13.97 -2.60
N ASN A 773 2.45 13.96 -3.91
CA ASN A 773 1.99 12.89 -4.80
C ASN A 773 2.59 11.52 -4.43
N TRP A 774 3.62 11.46 -3.58
CA TRP A 774 4.31 10.21 -3.22
C TRP A 774 3.64 9.45 -2.08
N THR A 775 3.67 8.12 -2.12
CA THR A 775 3.07 7.21 -1.11
C THR A 775 3.88 5.92 -0.96
N ALA A 776 3.77 5.23 0.18
CA ALA A 776 4.10 3.81 0.24
C ALA A 776 3.38 3.05 -0.88
N VAL A 777 4.08 2.12 -1.55
CA VAL A 777 3.50 1.30 -2.61
C VAL A 777 2.28 0.58 -2.06
N ALA A 778 1.13 0.84 -2.66
CA ALA A 778 -0.16 0.27 -2.28
C ALA A 778 -0.93 -0.03 -3.56
N GLY A 779 -1.60 -1.17 -3.61
CA GLY A 779 -2.33 -1.67 -4.77
C GLY A 779 -2.00 -3.12 -5.11
N THR A 780 -2.86 -3.75 -5.90
CA THR A 780 -2.75 -5.16 -6.30
C THR A 780 -1.66 -5.35 -7.35
N ILE A 781 -0.68 -6.21 -7.05
CA ILE A 781 0.40 -6.59 -7.96
C ILE A 781 -0.19 -7.21 -9.24
N GLY A 782 0.39 -6.90 -10.40
CA GLY A 782 -0.18 -7.22 -11.72
C GLY A 782 -1.03 -6.08 -12.33
N TYR A 783 -1.61 -5.22 -11.49
CA TYR A 783 -2.39 -4.04 -11.91
C TYR A 783 -1.65 -2.72 -11.68
N LEU A 784 -0.53 -2.76 -10.94
CA LEU A 784 0.25 -1.58 -10.57
C LEU A 784 0.93 -0.95 -11.78
N ALA A 785 0.78 0.37 -11.91
CA ALA A 785 1.49 1.15 -12.88
C ALA A 785 3.01 1.18 -12.59
N PRO A 786 3.89 1.14 -13.61
CA PRO A 786 5.34 1.14 -13.40
C PRO A 786 5.85 2.28 -12.52
N GLU A 787 5.33 3.49 -12.67
CA GLU A 787 5.74 4.66 -11.89
C GLU A 787 5.34 4.58 -10.41
N LEU A 788 4.24 3.89 -10.09
CA LEU A 788 3.82 3.67 -8.71
C LEU A 788 4.65 2.55 -8.08
N ALA A 789 4.98 1.50 -8.85
CA ALA A 789 5.78 0.37 -8.41
C ALA A 789 7.26 0.71 -8.18
N TYR A 790 7.88 1.48 -9.08
CA TYR A 790 9.31 1.78 -9.02
C TYR A 790 9.64 3.13 -8.38
N ASN A 791 8.79 4.14 -8.60
CA ASN A 791 9.12 5.51 -8.21
C ASN A 791 8.30 5.98 -7.00
N MET A 792 7.19 5.30 -6.65
CA MET A 792 6.25 5.68 -5.58
C MET A 792 5.40 6.93 -5.90
N ALA A 793 5.33 7.35 -7.17
CA ALA A 793 4.58 8.53 -7.60
C ALA A 793 3.12 8.18 -7.79
N VAL A 794 2.20 8.93 -7.20
CA VAL A 794 0.76 8.80 -7.46
C VAL A 794 0.31 9.92 -8.39
N THR A 795 -0.30 9.53 -9.49
CA THR A 795 -1.06 10.41 -10.38
C THR A 795 -2.37 9.70 -10.72
N GLU A 796 -3.32 10.41 -11.34
CA GLU A 796 -4.51 9.77 -11.89
C GLU A 796 -4.17 8.70 -12.94
N LYS A 797 -3.00 8.81 -13.57
CA LYS A 797 -2.51 7.85 -14.56
C LYS A 797 -2.21 6.47 -14.00
N CYS A 798 -2.03 6.34 -12.69
CA CYS A 798 -1.85 5.04 -12.04
C CYS A 798 -3.12 4.19 -12.16
N ASP A 799 -4.26 4.78 -11.82
CA ASP A 799 -5.57 4.15 -11.96
C ASP A 799 -5.94 3.91 -13.44
N VAL A 800 -5.50 4.80 -14.36
CA VAL A 800 -5.68 4.60 -15.81
C VAL A 800 -4.98 3.31 -16.26
N TYR A 801 -3.75 3.08 -15.81
CA TYR A 801 -3.02 1.84 -16.14
C TYR A 801 -3.73 0.61 -15.57
N SER A 802 -4.11 0.66 -14.29
CA SER A 802 -4.87 -0.42 -13.64
C SER A 802 -6.20 -0.71 -14.35
N PHE A 803 -6.89 0.33 -14.84
CA PHE A 803 -8.06 0.18 -15.69
C PHE A 803 -7.73 -0.52 -17.01
N GLY A 804 -6.61 -0.22 -17.66
CA GLY A 804 -6.17 -0.91 -18.87
C GLY A 804 -6.00 -2.42 -18.64
N VAL A 805 -5.37 -2.81 -17.52
CA VAL A 805 -5.23 -4.22 -17.12
C VAL A 805 -6.60 -4.85 -16.90
N LEU A 806 -7.44 -4.21 -16.07
CA LEU A 806 -8.79 -4.70 -15.74
C LEU A 806 -9.71 -4.81 -16.96
N ALA A 807 -9.65 -3.85 -17.90
CA ALA A 807 -10.47 -3.87 -19.11
C ALA A 807 -10.10 -5.05 -20.02
N LEU A 808 -8.80 -5.35 -20.18
CA LEU A 808 -8.37 -6.55 -20.89
C LEU A 808 -8.77 -7.82 -20.12
N GLU A 809 -8.62 -7.84 -18.79
CA GLU A 809 -9.06 -8.97 -17.96
C GLU A 809 -10.55 -9.28 -18.11
N ILE A 810 -11.40 -8.25 -18.14
CA ILE A 810 -12.85 -8.38 -18.39
C ILE A 810 -13.11 -9.02 -19.75
N LEU A 811 -12.39 -8.61 -20.79
CA LEU A 811 -12.61 -9.12 -22.15
C LEU A 811 -12.03 -10.52 -22.36
N MET A 812 -10.88 -10.80 -21.77
CA MET A 812 -10.17 -12.09 -21.86
C MET A 812 -10.77 -13.15 -20.92
N GLY A 813 -11.47 -12.72 -19.87
CA GLY A 813 -11.94 -13.59 -18.79
C GLY A 813 -10.84 -14.14 -17.89
N LYS A 814 -9.60 -13.68 -18.08
CA LYS A 814 -8.38 -14.02 -17.33
C LYS A 814 -7.41 -12.85 -17.35
N HIS A 815 -6.45 -12.81 -16.42
CA HIS A 815 -5.50 -11.71 -16.31
C HIS A 815 -4.60 -11.57 -17.57
N PRO A 816 -4.36 -10.35 -18.08
CA PRO A 816 -3.66 -10.13 -19.36
C PRO A 816 -2.11 -10.13 -19.27
N GLY A 817 -1.52 -10.79 -18.26
CA GLY A 817 -0.09 -10.68 -17.93
C GLY A 817 0.85 -10.97 -19.10
N GLU A 818 0.64 -12.08 -19.82
CA GLU A 818 1.43 -12.45 -21.01
C GLU A 818 1.33 -11.40 -22.14
N LEU A 819 0.12 -10.87 -22.37
CA LEU A 819 -0.12 -9.87 -23.40
C LEU A 819 0.62 -8.57 -23.07
N ILE A 820 0.60 -8.15 -21.81
CA ILE A 820 1.33 -6.96 -21.34
C ILE A 820 2.84 -7.16 -21.50
N SER A 821 3.37 -8.33 -21.15
CA SER A 821 4.80 -8.65 -21.34
C SER A 821 5.21 -8.61 -22.81
N SER A 822 4.36 -9.13 -23.72
CA SER A 822 4.62 -9.07 -25.16
C SER A 822 4.61 -7.63 -25.71
N LEU A 823 3.67 -6.80 -25.28
CA LEU A 823 3.55 -5.38 -25.62
C LEU A 823 4.80 -4.59 -25.22
N ASN A 824 5.32 -4.82 -24.01
CA ASN A 824 6.50 -4.14 -23.48
C ASN A 824 7.81 -4.56 -24.16
N SER A 825 7.87 -5.77 -24.71
CA SER A 825 9.07 -6.29 -25.41
C SER A 825 9.25 -5.76 -26.83
N GLY A 826 8.29 -4.98 -27.36
CA GLY A 826 8.35 -4.43 -28.73
C GLY A 826 8.18 -5.47 -29.84
N SER A 827 7.76 -6.69 -29.51
CA SER A 827 7.60 -7.82 -30.45
C SER A 827 6.16 -8.00 -30.98
N ALA A 828 5.24 -7.10 -30.62
CA ALA A 828 3.83 -7.22 -30.97
C ALA A 828 3.58 -6.93 -32.46
N GLU A 829 3.20 -7.97 -33.22
CA GLU A 829 2.39 -7.82 -34.43
C GLU A 829 1.06 -7.12 -34.07
N SER A 830 0.38 -6.51 -35.05
CA SER A 830 -0.87 -5.78 -34.80
C SER A 830 -1.90 -6.66 -34.06
N ILE A 831 -2.16 -6.36 -32.79
CA ILE A 831 -3.09 -7.14 -31.96
C ILE A 831 -4.49 -7.02 -32.54
N HIS A 832 -5.03 -8.14 -33.03
CA HIS A 832 -6.40 -8.20 -33.49
C HIS A 832 -7.31 -8.44 -32.29
N TYR A 833 -8.39 -7.67 -32.13
CA TYR A 833 -9.26 -7.75 -30.94
C TYR A 833 -9.81 -9.16 -30.65
N LYS A 834 -9.99 -9.98 -31.69
CA LYS A 834 -10.43 -11.39 -31.59
C LYS A 834 -9.48 -12.26 -30.77
N ASP A 835 -8.19 -11.95 -30.76
CA ASP A 835 -7.18 -12.70 -30.01
C ASP A 835 -7.20 -12.35 -28.50
N VAL A 836 -7.99 -11.34 -28.12
CA VAL A 836 -8.17 -10.84 -26.76
C VAL A 836 -9.51 -11.29 -26.14
N LEU A 837 -10.40 -11.93 -26.92
CA LEU A 837 -11.72 -12.31 -26.45
C LEU A 837 -11.69 -13.64 -25.69
N ASP A 838 -12.37 -13.68 -24.54
CA ASP A 838 -12.68 -14.86 -23.75
C ASP A 838 -13.28 -15.98 -24.63
N PRO A 839 -12.60 -17.14 -24.75
CA PRO A 839 -13.03 -18.23 -25.61
C PRO A 839 -14.30 -18.93 -25.12
N ARG A 840 -14.72 -18.71 -23.86
CA ARG A 840 -15.96 -19.27 -23.31
C ARG A 840 -17.22 -18.66 -23.95
N LEU A 841 -17.11 -17.44 -24.48
CA LEU A 841 -18.22 -16.75 -25.13
C LEU A 841 -18.19 -16.97 -26.64
N THR A 842 -19.38 -17.10 -27.24
CA THR A 842 -19.49 -17.14 -28.71
C THR A 842 -18.96 -15.86 -29.34
N THR A 843 -18.35 -15.98 -30.51
CA THR A 843 -17.85 -14.81 -31.24
C THR A 843 -19.00 -13.83 -31.53
N PRO A 844 -18.76 -12.52 -31.40
CA PRO A 844 -19.81 -11.52 -31.57
C PRO A 844 -20.38 -11.59 -33.00
N THR A 845 -21.66 -11.93 -33.11
CA THR A 845 -22.39 -12.02 -34.38
C THR A 845 -22.88 -10.67 -34.88
N SER A 846 -23.05 -9.69 -33.99
CA SER A 846 -23.37 -8.31 -34.35
C SER A 846 -22.10 -7.51 -34.62
N GLN A 847 -22.04 -6.86 -35.79
CA GLN A 847 -20.94 -5.96 -36.15
C GLN A 847 -20.80 -4.81 -35.13
N GLU A 848 -21.91 -4.37 -34.55
CA GLU A 848 -21.94 -3.31 -33.54
C GLU A 848 -21.21 -3.72 -32.25
N ILE A 849 -21.43 -4.96 -31.78
CA ILE A 849 -20.73 -5.50 -30.60
C ILE A 849 -19.25 -5.69 -30.94
N ALA A 850 -18.93 -6.17 -32.14
CA ALA A 850 -17.55 -6.31 -32.58
C ALA A 850 -16.80 -4.97 -32.60
N ASP A 851 -17.42 -3.91 -33.10
CA ASP A 851 -16.83 -2.57 -33.13
C ASP A 851 -16.65 -2.00 -31.70
N LYS A 852 -17.64 -2.20 -30.82
CA LYS A 852 -17.55 -1.81 -29.40
C LYS A 852 -16.42 -2.56 -28.67
N LEU A 853 -16.27 -3.87 -28.92
CA LEU A 853 -15.19 -4.68 -28.35
C LEU A 853 -13.82 -4.21 -28.85
N ALA A 854 -13.67 -3.95 -30.15
CA ALA A 854 -12.44 -3.43 -30.72
C ALA A 854 -12.06 -2.06 -30.11
N LEU A 855 -13.04 -1.19 -29.87
CA LEU A 855 -12.82 0.07 -29.17
C LEU A 855 -12.30 -0.14 -27.74
N VAL A 856 -12.94 -1.02 -26.96
CA VAL A 856 -12.51 -1.29 -25.58
C VAL A 856 -11.07 -1.83 -25.55
N VAL A 857 -10.71 -2.75 -26.46
CA VAL A 857 -9.33 -3.27 -26.58
C VAL A 857 -8.34 -2.15 -26.90
N ASN A 858 -8.63 -1.29 -27.87
CA ASN A 858 -7.74 -0.19 -28.27
C ASN A 858 -7.56 0.84 -27.14
N LEU A 859 -8.64 1.16 -26.41
CA LEU A 859 -8.57 2.03 -25.24
C LEU A 859 -7.74 1.40 -24.13
N ALA A 860 -7.96 0.12 -23.84
CA ALA A 860 -7.22 -0.60 -22.81
C ALA A 860 -5.71 -0.67 -23.11
N ILE A 861 -5.32 -0.95 -24.35
CA ILE A 861 -3.91 -0.92 -24.79
C ILE A 861 -3.32 0.49 -24.64
N SER A 862 -4.08 1.54 -25.01
CA SER A 862 -3.62 2.94 -24.85
C SER A 862 -3.40 3.32 -23.38
N CYS A 863 -4.21 2.77 -22.47
CA CYS A 863 -4.05 2.94 -21.03
C CYS A 863 -2.79 2.25 -20.47
N LEU A 864 -2.24 1.25 -21.16
CA LEU A 864 -1.07 0.47 -20.71
C LEU A 864 0.28 1.05 -21.14
N ALA A 865 0.32 2.25 -21.72
CA ALA A 865 1.57 2.88 -22.11
C ALA A 865 2.54 3.04 -20.92
N SER A 866 3.82 2.66 -21.10
CA SER A 866 4.81 2.72 -20.03
C SER A 866 5.06 4.15 -19.53
N ASN A 867 4.95 5.14 -20.42
CA ASN A 867 5.00 6.56 -20.06
C ASN A 867 3.60 7.07 -19.61
N PRO A 868 3.44 7.55 -18.36
CA PRO A 868 2.15 8.01 -17.84
C PRO A 868 1.50 9.13 -18.66
N GLU A 869 2.31 10.05 -19.20
CA GLU A 869 1.83 11.18 -20.01
C GLU A 869 1.25 10.74 -21.36
N SER A 870 1.59 9.54 -21.82
CA SER A 870 1.06 8.96 -23.07
C SER A 870 -0.29 8.28 -22.88
N ARG A 871 -0.71 8.04 -21.64
CA ARG A 871 -2.01 7.40 -21.34
C ARG A 871 -3.15 8.43 -21.46
N PRO A 872 -4.34 8.04 -21.93
CA PRO A 872 -5.49 8.94 -21.98
C PRO A 872 -5.96 9.37 -20.57
N ALA A 873 -6.77 10.43 -20.48
CA ALA A 873 -7.48 10.77 -19.25
C ALA A 873 -8.75 9.90 -19.13
N MET A 874 -9.16 9.53 -17.91
CA MET A 874 -10.35 8.70 -17.72
C MET A 874 -11.63 9.37 -18.23
N ARG A 875 -11.72 10.71 -18.18
CA ARG A 875 -12.81 11.46 -18.82
C ARG A 875 -12.91 11.21 -20.32
N SER A 876 -11.78 11.09 -21.02
CA SER A 876 -11.76 10.77 -22.45
C SER A 876 -12.15 9.32 -22.72
N VAL A 877 -11.65 8.38 -21.91
CA VAL A 877 -11.98 6.95 -21.99
C VAL A 877 -13.49 6.74 -21.77
N ALA A 878 -14.04 7.30 -20.68
CA ALA A 878 -15.46 7.29 -20.37
C ALA A 878 -16.32 7.85 -21.51
N LYS A 879 -15.95 9.03 -22.04
CA LYS A 879 -16.68 9.68 -23.12
C LYS A 879 -16.67 8.85 -24.42
N LEU A 880 -15.55 8.22 -24.78
CA LEU A 880 -15.47 7.38 -25.97
C LEU A 880 -16.31 6.11 -25.83
N LEU A 881 -16.36 5.51 -24.63
CA LEU A 881 -17.26 4.40 -24.31
C LEU A 881 -18.74 4.82 -24.27
N GLU A 882 -19.05 6.11 -24.11
CA GLU A 882 -20.41 6.68 -24.13
C GLU A 882 -20.88 7.07 -25.54
N MET A 883 -20.02 7.67 -26.38
CA MET A 883 -20.38 8.23 -27.68
C MET A 883 -20.92 7.21 -28.71
N GLN A 884 -20.70 5.92 -28.50
CA GLN A 884 -21.28 4.85 -29.32
C GLN A 884 -22.59 4.26 -28.77
N ALA A 885 -23.16 4.81 -27.69
CA ALA A 885 -24.52 4.53 -27.23
C ALA A 885 -25.56 5.49 -27.84
N HIS A 886 -25.19 6.74 -28.15
CA HIS A 886 -26.12 7.71 -28.74
C HIS A 886 -26.35 7.57 -30.26
N ALA A 887 -25.71 6.58 -30.91
CA ALA A 887 -26.13 6.16 -32.24
C ALA A 887 -27.47 5.37 -32.22
N ASP A 888 -27.89 4.92 -31.03
CA ASP A 888 -29.12 4.14 -30.83
C ASP A 888 -30.35 5.03 -30.57
N ASP A 889 -30.20 6.21 -29.96
CA ASP A 889 -31.32 7.15 -29.68
C ASP A 889 -31.75 8.01 -30.89
N LEU A 890 -31.02 7.96 -32.01
CA LEU A 890 -31.36 8.67 -33.25
C LEU A 890 -31.98 7.74 -34.31
N LYS A 891 -32.26 6.47 -33.96
CA LYS A 891 -32.92 5.47 -34.83
C LYS A 891 -34.16 4.80 -34.22
N THR A 892 -34.69 5.33 -33.13
CA THR A 892 -36.08 5.13 -32.67
C THR A 892 -36.85 6.43 -32.79
#